data_AF-A0A1L9XA52-F1
#
_entry.id   AF-A0A1L9XA52-F1
#
_cell.length_a   1.000
_cell.length_b   1.000
_cell.length_c   1.000
_cell.angle_alpha   90.00
_cell.angle_beta   90.00
_cell.angle_gamma   90.00
#
_symmetry.space_group_name_H-M   'P 1'
#
loop_
_entity.id
_entity.type
_entity.pdbx_description
1 polymer ?
#
loop_
_entity_poly.entity_id
_entity_poly.type
_entity_poly.pdbx_seq_one_letter_code
_entity_poly.pdbx_strand_id
1 'polypeptide(L)'
;PLPLPPRPNLYDEVEWGQHVNQNDARIAHRFWFRADSAIQADHNTAGERPFLRPVDDEERAADHMHALARNIYNDLMRQHLTPVNPNDQGTAWTNHSWHFHDIFPKDERSQDDDEIIRWTFFEPKATQSLKSDQLKEALVERGLDPKGTVAVLRQRLETYQTAGPECYRALRRSDLSRWGVERTGISRLFAINISEDETARTVDLYTCAILRSPYNPMYWMGRAYCHYRHAMVDLAIGDAYRAQLLLEVLVNPLRRNVQPGLYTLVWHAIEQHIEVGGVQDEIRLRRRGNGINYFIPTMRKALQNIICLSLMALQGWNDQPHFEQDLVDKVIMNDRDTLPSKRRPEVFKKIKGSSTCNWTLTKDYARSTLYHERRSGWSYGDRPYPYEADDTVRLPKTGEGEGFAEKANELFVTRNASLPWKKCRIAMEREQRYMMLATDDIAKDELIWVEIPSARGHLAIKRPPLPQDHVPARILDCDNCRRVITSNEQRRQSDQLSQARRANPKDKTTREACGCIDSDPPIIFCPARGEDGDETCAENARRRYHFRACGKDWEWLHDAMRPVVYRFKDKQTWLSHSNEMHGTVLSLLLREVLDITLLRRKTNPTLHAHELDELFALEGCADWANQSFPFTFAANIQVPIDILMTLGVDIFRDLSFDTWVIQRVLQKLLVNAVPWDQGLRVKINRNDKIKKGWRFPRPSQQKEWREEKYEKYDPTCRFLHLFPGFSFFDHACKDNGNAQWGYDTEIPNRLLVWATKPIKAQEEIRISYISDRDRDERESVLQRVLGKPCNCPGP
;
A
#
# COMPACT_ATOMS: atom_id res chain seq x y z
N PRO A 1 17.25 -16.95 7.32
CA PRO A 1 16.72 -16.14 6.19
C PRO A 1 17.35 -14.74 6.26
N LEU A 2 17.33 -13.94 5.18
CA LEU A 2 17.92 -12.59 5.23
C LEU A 2 16.97 -11.66 5.96
N PRO A 3 17.45 -10.85 6.93
CA PRO A 3 16.58 -10.08 7.81
C PRO A 3 15.64 -9.16 7.01
N LEU A 4 14.43 -8.98 7.55
CA LEU A 4 13.50 -7.97 7.05
C LEU A 4 14.13 -6.57 7.15
N PRO A 5 13.74 -5.63 6.28
CA PRO A 5 14.22 -4.25 6.34
C PRO A 5 14.03 -3.60 7.72
N PRO A 6 14.88 -2.61 8.06
CA PRO A 6 14.69 -1.81 9.26
C PRO A 6 13.35 -1.07 9.21
N ARG A 7 12.79 -0.80 10.40
CA ARG A 7 11.54 -0.05 10.56
C ARG A 7 11.85 1.35 11.13
N PRO A 8 11.03 2.37 10.83
CA PRO A 8 11.20 3.71 11.38
C PRO A 8 11.02 3.75 12.91
N ASN A 9 11.54 4.82 13.51
CA ASN A 9 11.12 5.24 14.83
C ASN A 9 9.86 6.12 14.71
N LEU A 10 8.77 5.74 15.36
CA LEU A 10 7.45 6.35 15.18
C LEU A 10 7.01 7.20 16.40
N TYR A 11 7.95 7.54 17.30
CA TYR A 11 7.65 8.11 18.62
C TYR A 11 6.70 9.32 18.57
N ASP A 12 6.95 10.28 17.68
CA ASP A 12 6.13 11.50 17.53
C ASP A 12 5.48 11.61 16.15
N GLU A 13 5.38 10.51 15.41
CA GLU A 13 4.97 10.56 14.00
C GLU A 13 3.46 10.42 13.80
N VAL A 14 2.78 9.60 14.62
CA VAL A 14 1.36 9.26 14.46
C VAL A 14 0.52 9.87 15.57
N GLU A 15 -0.51 10.62 15.18
CA GLU A 15 -1.57 11.05 16.08
C GLU A 15 -2.64 9.96 16.17
N TRP A 16 -2.60 9.18 17.25
CA TRP A 16 -3.60 8.14 17.49
C TRP A 16 -4.97 8.74 17.83
N GLY A 17 -6.01 8.00 17.50
CA GLY A 17 -7.39 8.32 17.84
C GLY A 17 -7.70 8.21 19.34
N GLN A 18 -8.98 8.38 19.67
CA GLN A 18 -9.46 8.36 21.04
C GLN A 18 -9.79 6.94 21.52
N HIS A 19 -9.86 6.78 22.84
CA HIS A 19 -10.39 5.57 23.46
C HIS A 19 -11.83 5.32 23.00
N VAL A 20 -12.13 4.07 22.61
CA VAL A 20 -13.48 3.69 22.18
C VAL A 20 -14.50 3.91 23.30
N ASN A 21 -15.63 4.54 23.01
CA ASN A 21 -16.71 4.68 23.98
C ASN A 21 -17.55 3.39 24.05
N GLN A 22 -18.35 3.24 25.11
CA GLN A 22 -19.11 2.01 25.35
C GLN A 22 -20.16 1.73 24.25
N ASN A 23 -20.75 2.76 23.64
CA ASN A 23 -21.73 2.59 22.56
C ASN A 23 -21.06 2.07 21.27
N ASP A 24 -19.95 2.67 20.85
CA ASP A 24 -19.17 2.17 19.71
C ASP A 24 -18.63 0.76 19.97
N ALA A 25 -18.23 0.45 21.21
CA ALA A 25 -17.83 -0.91 21.59
C ALA A 25 -18.99 -1.91 21.45
N ARG A 26 -20.21 -1.57 21.87
CA ARG A 26 -21.41 -2.41 21.69
C ARG A 26 -21.73 -2.64 20.21
N ILE A 27 -21.68 -1.59 19.39
CA ILE A 27 -21.90 -1.68 17.94
C ILE A 27 -20.83 -2.57 17.29
N ALA A 28 -19.55 -2.35 17.62
CA ALA A 28 -18.44 -3.15 17.12
C ALA A 28 -18.57 -4.62 17.51
N HIS A 29 -18.94 -4.89 18.78
CA HIS A 29 -19.18 -6.23 19.29
C HIS A 29 -20.29 -6.94 18.50
N ARG A 30 -21.40 -6.28 18.17
CA ARG A 30 -22.49 -6.90 17.39
C ARG A 30 -22.04 -7.34 16.00
N PHE A 31 -21.39 -6.44 15.28
CA PHE A 31 -20.86 -6.75 13.95
C PHE A 31 -19.92 -7.96 14.01
N TRP A 32 -18.97 -7.94 14.95
CA TRP A 32 -18.06 -9.06 15.16
C TRP A 32 -18.78 -10.35 15.56
N PHE A 33 -19.68 -10.28 16.54
CA PHE A 33 -20.37 -11.44 17.08
C PHE A 33 -21.20 -12.16 16.02
N ARG A 34 -21.89 -11.42 15.15
CA ARG A 34 -22.64 -12.01 14.02
C ARG A 34 -21.73 -12.74 13.04
N ALA A 35 -20.61 -12.13 12.68
CA ALA A 35 -19.64 -12.74 11.79
C ALA A 35 -18.93 -13.96 12.42
N ASP A 36 -18.55 -13.87 13.70
CA ASP A 36 -17.83 -14.93 14.42
C ASP A 36 -18.75 -16.11 14.76
N SER A 37 -20.00 -15.86 15.13
CA SER A 37 -21.01 -16.90 15.41
C SER A 37 -21.34 -17.73 14.18
N ALA A 38 -21.26 -17.16 12.98
CA ALA A 38 -21.46 -17.91 11.73
C ALA A 38 -20.40 -19.01 11.56
N ILE A 39 -19.14 -18.72 11.90
CA ILE A 39 -18.06 -19.70 11.90
C ILE A 39 -18.39 -20.86 12.86
N GLN A 40 -18.88 -20.54 14.05
CA GLN A 40 -19.31 -21.55 15.03
C GLN A 40 -20.51 -22.38 14.55
N ALA A 41 -21.50 -21.76 13.92
CA ALA A 41 -22.65 -22.46 13.35
C ALA A 41 -22.22 -23.46 12.26
N ASP A 42 -21.27 -23.06 11.40
CA ASP A 42 -20.67 -23.94 10.39
C ASP A 42 -19.96 -25.14 11.03
N HIS A 43 -19.22 -24.91 12.13
CA HIS A 43 -18.58 -25.98 12.91
C HIS A 43 -19.60 -27.00 13.44
N ASN A 44 -20.66 -26.49 14.06
CA ASN A 44 -21.69 -27.33 14.67
C ASN A 44 -22.43 -28.16 13.62
N THR A 45 -22.74 -27.55 12.47
CA THR A 45 -23.44 -28.22 11.36
C THR A 45 -22.60 -29.35 10.75
N ALA A 46 -21.28 -29.18 10.68
CA ALA A 46 -20.37 -30.21 10.19
C ALA A 46 -20.16 -31.38 11.17
N GLY A 47 -20.66 -31.30 12.42
CA GLY A 47 -20.49 -32.34 13.43
C GLY A 47 -19.04 -32.54 13.88
N GLU A 48 -18.20 -31.52 13.70
CA GLU A 48 -16.76 -31.64 13.88
C GLU A 48 -16.33 -31.34 15.32
N ARG A 49 -15.24 -32.00 15.76
CA ARG A 49 -14.68 -31.78 17.09
C ARG A 49 -13.70 -30.59 17.06
N PRO A 50 -13.81 -29.64 18.01
CA PRO A 50 -12.91 -28.50 18.07
C PRO A 50 -11.47 -28.93 18.40
N PHE A 51 -10.50 -28.17 17.87
CA PHE A 51 -9.09 -28.39 18.11
C PHE A 51 -8.68 -28.00 19.54
N LEU A 52 -9.12 -26.83 19.99
CA LEU A 52 -9.04 -26.38 21.36
C LEU A 52 -10.10 -27.14 22.18
N ARG A 53 -9.72 -28.30 22.68
CA ARG A 53 -10.50 -29.06 23.65
C ARG A 53 -9.67 -29.26 24.91
N PRO A 54 -10.19 -28.95 26.10
CA PRO A 54 -9.46 -29.17 27.32
C PRO A 54 -9.29 -30.68 27.55
N VAL A 55 -8.05 -31.11 27.74
CA VAL A 55 -7.71 -32.53 28.00
C VAL A 55 -7.58 -32.85 29.50
N ASP A 56 -7.38 -31.82 30.32
CA ASP A 56 -7.26 -31.89 31.78
C ASP A 56 -8.00 -30.72 32.44
N ASP A 57 -8.03 -30.71 33.77
CA ASP A 57 -8.73 -29.69 34.54
C ASP A 57 -8.03 -28.32 34.47
N GLU A 58 -6.73 -28.26 34.23
CA GLU A 58 -5.98 -27.01 34.05
C GLU A 58 -6.36 -26.34 32.72
N GLU A 59 -6.38 -27.08 31.61
CA GLU A 59 -6.85 -26.59 30.31
C GLU A 59 -8.33 -26.23 30.37
N ARG A 60 -9.15 -26.95 31.15
CA ARG A 60 -10.57 -26.60 31.34
C ARG A 60 -10.72 -25.26 32.06
N ALA A 61 -9.92 -25.01 33.09
CA ALA A 61 -9.89 -23.72 33.78
C ALA A 61 -9.35 -22.58 32.91
N ALA A 62 -8.49 -22.89 31.94
CA ALA A 62 -7.91 -21.94 30.99
C ALA A 62 -8.77 -21.72 29.73
N ASP A 63 -9.87 -22.45 29.53
CA ASP A 63 -10.63 -22.45 28.28
C ASP A 63 -11.07 -21.04 27.83
N HIS A 64 -11.49 -20.20 28.79
CA HIS A 64 -11.92 -18.82 28.54
C HIS A 64 -10.81 -17.90 28.01
N MET A 65 -9.52 -18.27 28.16
CA MET A 65 -8.40 -17.55 27.55
C MET A 65 -8.49 -17.54 26.02
N HIS A 66 -9.24 -18.46 25.42
CA HIS A 66 -9.36 -18.59 23.98
C HIS A 66 -10.49 -17.75 23.37
N ALA A 67 -11.35 -17.15 24.18
CA ALA A 67 -12.62 -16.53 23.77
C ALA A 67 -12.51 -15.63 22.53
N LEU A 68 -11.52 -14.73 22.48
CA LEU A 68 -11.40 -13.72 21.43
C LEU A 68 -10.92 -14.27 20.07
N ALA A 69 -10.51 -15.54 20.00
CA ALA A 69 -9.94 -16.15 18.79
C ALA A 69 -10.38 -17.59 18.54
N ARG A 70 -11.25 -18.15 19.39
CA ARG A 70 -11.53 -19.58 19.46
C ARG A 70 -12.04 -20.14 18.14
N ASN A 71 -13.06 -19.53 17.57
CA ASN A 71 -13.72 -20.02 16.36
C ASN A 71 -12.77 -19.98 15.16
N ILE A 72 -12.12 -18.84 14.93
CA ILE A 72 -11.11 -18.68 13.87
C ILE A 72 -9.95 -19.67 14.04
N TYR A 73 -9.40 -19.81 15.26
CA TYR A 73 -8.27 -20.71 15.48
C TYR A 73 -8.67 -22.17 15.28
N ASN A 74 -9.83 -22.59 15.79
CA ASN A 74 -10.35 -23.94 15.57
C ASN A 74 -10.52 -24.25 14.08
N ASP A 75 -11.06 -23.32 13.30
CA ASP A 75 -11.21 -23.52 11.86
C ASP A 75 -9.87 -23.61 11.14
N LEU A 76 -8.95 -22.68 11.40
CA LEU A 76 -7.60 -22.72 10.83
C LEU A 76 -6.89 -24.06 11.11
N MET A 77 -7.13 -24.64 12.29
CA MET A 77 -6.54 -25.91 12.67
C MET A 77 -7.10 -27.12 11.92
N ARG A 78 -8.22 -27.00 11.19
CA ARG A 78 -8.73 -28.05 10.29
C ARG A 78 -7.79 -28.28 9.10
N GLN A 79 -7.33 -27.19 8.48
CA GLN A 79 -6.47 -27.20 7.29
C GLN A 79 -5.21 -26.36 7.52
N HIS A 80 -4.45 -26.69 8.57
CA HIS A 80 -3.29 -25.90 9.02
C HIS A 80 -1.99 -26.20 8.28
N LEU A 81 -1.97 -27.23 7.42
CA LEU A 81 -0.76 -27.71 6.73
C LEU A 81 -0.63 -27.18 5.31
N THR A 82 -1.75 -26.91 4.64
CA THR A 82 -1.80 -26.50 3.24
C THR A 82 -2.61 -25.22 3.11
N PRO A 83 -2.18 -24.27 2.25
CA PRO A 83 -2.95 -23.06 2.01
C PRO A 83 -4.28 -23.36 1.31
N VAL A 84 -5.23 -22.43 1.41
CA VAL A 84 -6.43 -22.41 0.56
C VAL A 84 -6.02 -22.32 -0.90
N ASN A 85 -6.59 -23.18 -1.75
CA ASN A 85 -6.39 -23.11 -3.19
C ASN A 85 -7.39 -22.11 -3.81
N PRO A 86 -6.93 -21.12 -4.59
CA PRO A 86 -7.81 -20.14 -5.23
C PRO A 86 -8.84 -20.75 -6.18
N ASN A 87 -8.61 -21.97 -6.67
CA ASN A 87 -9.48 -22.69 -7.62
C ASN A 87 -10.42 -23.70 -6.96
N ASP A 88 -10.29 -23.93 -5.65
CA ASP A 88 -11.20 -24.84 -4.96
C ASP A 88 -12.59 -24.19 -4.91
N GLN A 89 -13.55 -24.73 -5.65
CA GLN A 89 -14.96 -24.29 -5.70
C GLN A 89 -15.64 -24.29 -4.29
N GLY A 90 -14.98 -24.85 -3.27
CA GLY A 90 -15.38 -24.85 -1.86
C GLY A 90 -15.08 -23.55 -1.09
N THR A 91 -14.46 -22.52 -1.68
CA THR A 91 -14.34 -21.19 -1.04
C THR A 91 -15.70 -20.48 -0.82
N ALA A 92 -16.81 -21.09 -1.25
CA ALA A 92 -18.20 -20.68 -1.08
C ALA A 92 -18.77 -20.84 0.36
N TRP A 93 -17.99 -21.32 1.33
CA TRP A 93 -18.47 -21.63 2.70
C TRP A 93 -18.87 -20.40 3.55
N THR A 94 -18.89 -19.17 3.02
CA THR A 94 -19.29 -17.98 3.79
C THR A 94 -20.15 -16.99 3.01
N ASN A 95 -21.13 -17.47 2.24
CA ASN A 95 -22.20 -16.63 1.70
C ASN A 95 -23.26 -16.28 2.77
N HIS A 96 -22.82 -15.97 3.97
CA HIS A 96 -23.70 -15.38 4.96
C HIS A 96 -23.93 -13.91 4.59
N SER A 97 -25.19 -13.53 4.55
CA SER A 97 -25.63 -12.18 4.26
C SER A 97 -26.59 -11.72 5.34
N TRP A 98 -26.43 -10.50 5.81
CA TRP A 98 -27.26 -9.94 6.89
C TRP A 98 -27.88 -8.62 6.44
N HIS A 99 -29.18 -8.50 6.62
CA HIS A 99 -29.87 -7.22 6.56
C HIS A 99 -29.62 -6.42 7.84
N PHE A 100 -30.02 -5.14 7.82
CA PHE A 100 -29.88 -4.26 8.98
C PHE A 100 -30.48 -4.86 10.27
N HIS A 101 -31.69 -5.42 10.19
CA HIS A 101 -32.43 -5.97 11.35
C HIS A 101 -31.88 -7.28 11.90
N ASP A 102 -31.13 -8.03 11.09
CA ASP A 102 -30.43 -9.24 11.57
C ASP A 102 -29.31 -8.87 12.55
N ILE A 103 -28.74 -7.68 12.39
CA ILE A 103 -27.63 -7.15 13.18
C ILE A 103 -28.18 -6.28 14.34
N PHE A 104 -29.20 -5.46 14.06
CA PHE A 104 -29.82 -4.53 14.99
C PHE A 104 -31.34 -4.76 15.07
N PRO A 105 -31.81 -5.69 15.92
CA PRO A 105 -33.24 -5.98 16.06
C PRO A 105 -34.03 -4.78 16.60
N LYS A 106 -35.30 -4.63 16.17
CA LYS A 106 -36.18 -3.51 16.56
C LYS A 106 -36.52 -3.47 18.06
N ASP A 107 -36.69 -4.63 18.68
CA ASP A 107 -37.23 -4.77 20.05
C ASP A 107 -36.17 -5.17 21.09
N GLU A 108 -34.94 -4.69 20.93
CA GLU A 108 -33.86 -5.07 21.82
C GLU A 108 -33.85 -4.26 23.12
N ARG A 109 -33.97 -4.96 24.26
CA ARG A 109 -34.04 -4.35 25.59
C ARG A 109 -32.71 -4.40 26.32
N SER A 110 -32.43 -3.38 27.13
CA SER A 110 -31.28 -3.36 28.04
C SER A 110 -31.43 -4.44 29.13
N GLN A 111 -30.31 -5.05 29.53
CA GLN A 111 -30.29 -6.07 30.58
C GLN A 111 -30.62 -5.50 31.97
N ASP A 112 -30.41 -4.19 32.17
CA ASP A 112 -30.49 -3.56 33.48
C ASP A 112 -31.80 -2.77 33.72
N ASP A 113 -32.48 -2.25 32.69
CA ASP A 113 -33.60 -1.29 32.86
C ASP A 113 -34.87 -1.58 32.03
N ASP A 114 -34.96 -2.71 31.30
CA ASP A 114 -36.10 -3.09 30.41
C ASP A 114 -36.41 -2.02 29.32
N GLU A 115 -35.55 -1.02 29.16
CA GLU A 115 -35.63 0.07 28.19
C GLU A 115 -35.14 -0.38 26.80
N ILE A 116 -35.82 0.08 25.74
CA ILE A 116 -35.43 -0.20 24.34
C ILE A 116 -34.10 0.49 24.04
N ILE A 117 -33.10 -0.28 23.62
CA ILE A 117 -31.78 0.25 23.25
C ILE A 117 -31.88 0.99 21.92
N ARG A 118 -31.86 2.33 21.96
CA ARG A 118 -31.77 3.16 20.75
C ARG A 118 -30.31 3.31 20.32
N TRP A 119 -29.96 2.70 19.18
CA TRP A 119 -28.62 2.78 18.62
C TRP A 119 -28.35 4.15 17.98
N THR A 120 -27.25 4.77 18.39
CA THR A 120 -26.68 5.91 17.66
C THR A 120 -25.40 5.44 16.98
N PHE A 121 -25.45 5.21 15.67
CA PHE A 121 -24.26 4.83 14.88
C PHE A 121 -23.26 5.96 14.70
N PHE A 122 -23.41 7.06 15.39
CA PHE A 122 -22.53 8.19 15.23
C PHE A 122 -22.44 8.88 16.57
N GLU A 123 -21.26 9.42 16.90
CA GLU A 123 -21.05 10.13 18.16
C GLU A 123 -22.21 11.10 18.44
N PRO A 124 -23.02 10.86 19.49
CA PRO A 124 -23.98 11.83 19.95
C PRO A 124 -23.21 12.89 20.75
N LYS A 125 -22.39 13.69 20.06
CA LYS A 125 -22.12 15.04 20.57
C LYS A 125 -23.47 15.71 20.51
N ALA A 126 -24.06 16.02 21.67
CA ALA A 126 -25.37 16.67 21.75
C ALA A 126 -25.45 17.68 20.62
N THR A 127 -26.38 17.50 19.68
CA THR A 127 -26.37 18.15 18.36
C THR A 127 -26.29 19.68 18.48
N GLN A 128 -26.69 20.18 19.65
CA GLN A 128 -26.60 21.55 20.14
C GLN A 128 -25.17 22.09 20.30
N SER A 129 -24.19 21.25 20.65
CA SER A 129 -22.77 21.60 20.89
C SER A 129 -21.93 21.69 19.61
N LEU A 130 -22.42 21.15 18.49
CA LEU A 130 -21.70 21.14 17.23
C LEU A 130 -21.66 22.55 16.59
N LYS A 131 -20.47 22.93 16.11
CA LYS A 131 -20.26 24.15 15.31
C LYS A 131 -20.72 23.92 13.86
N SER A 132 -20.87 25.02 13.11
CA SER A 132 -21.37 24.97 11.72
C SER A 132 -20.61 23.98 10.83
N ASP A 133 -19.28 23.97 10.88
CA ASP A 133 -18.49 23.11 10.01
C ASP A 133 -18.61 21.63 10.39
N GLN A 134 -18.68 21.34 11.70
CA GLN A 134 -18.90 19.98 12.21
C GLN A 134 -20.29 19.44 11.84
N LEU A 135 -21.30 20.32 11.80
CA LEU A 135 -22.64 19.94 11.33
C LEU A 135 -22.65 19.63 9.84
N LYS A 136 -21.98 20.44 9.03
CA LYS A 136 -21.85 20.19 7.59
C LYS A 136 -21.14 18.88 7.33
N GLU A 137 -20.04 18.63 8.03
CA GLU A 137 -19.28 17.38 7.95
C GLU A 137 -20.15 16.18 8.33
N ALA A 138 -20.86 16.24 9.46
CA ALA A 138 -21.77 15.17 9.87
C ALA A 138 -22.89 14.91 8.85
N LEU A 139 -23.46 15.94 8.24
CA LEU A 139 -24.48 15.78 7.19
C LEU A 139 -23.88 15.15 5.94
N VAL A 140 -22.71 15.63 5.49
CA VAL A 140 -21.97 15.05 4.36
C VAL A 140 -21.68 13.58 4.60
N GLU A 141 -21.16 13.20 5.77
CA GLU A 141 -20.90 11.79 6.14
C GLU A 141 -22.14 10.89 5.97
N ARG A 142 -23.34 11.44 6.12
CA ARG A 142 -24.61 10.71 6.03
C ARG A 142 -25.27 10.80 4.65
N GLY A 143 -24.63 11.47 3.71
CA GLY A 143 -25.17 11.72 2.37
C GLY A 143 -26.30 12.76 2.35
N LEU A 144 -26.36 13.65 3.35
CA LEU A 144 -27.34 14.71 3.47
C LEU A 144 -26.78 16.05 2.98
N ASP A 145 -27.68 16.95 2.54
CA ASP A 145 -27.29 18.29 2.06
C ASP A 145 -26.64 19.12 3.19
N PRO A 146 -25.40 19.61 3.03
CA PRO A 146 -24.74 20.47 4.01
C PRO A 146 -25.11 21.95 3.90
N LYS A 147 -25.99 22.35 2.97
CA LYS A 147 -26.38 23.76 2.81
C LYS A 147 -27.48 24.15 3.81
N GLY A 148 -27.37 25.37 4.33
CA GLY A 148 -28.35 25.97 5.25
C GLY A 148 -27.72 26.73 6.42
N THR A 149 -28.59 27.30 7.25
CA THR A 149 -28.19 27.90 8.55
C THR A 149 -27.91 26.80 9.57
N VAL A 150 -27.14 27.12 10.62
CA VAL A 150 -26.82 26.17 11.71
C VAL A 150 -28.06 25.50 12.30
N ALA A 151 -29.16 26.23 12.46
CA ALA A 151 -30.43 25.68 12.96
C ALA A 151 -31.02 24.62 12.01
N VAL A 152 -31.01 24.88 10.69
CA VAL A 152 -31.48 23.93 9.67
C VAL A 152 -30.60 22.69 9.64
N LEU A 153 -29.27 22.85 9.72
CA LEU A 153 -28.34 21.73 9.71
C LEU A 153 -28.54 20.82 10.94
N ARG A 154 -28.74 21.42 12.13
CA ARG A 154 -29.04 20.67 13.37
C ARG A 154 -30.36 19.92 13.28
N GLN A 155 -31.44 20.61 12.89
CA GLN A 155 -32.75 19.99 12.74
C GLN A 155 -32.70 18.81 11.77
N ARG A 156 -31.95 18.93 10.67
CA ARG A 156 -31.76 17.86 9.68
C ARG A 156 -31.03 16.65 10.28
N LEU A 157 -29.99 16.89 11.08
CA LEU A 157 -29.24 15.83 11.74
C LEU A 157 -30.08 15.13 12.83
N GLU A 158 -30.83 15.89 13.63
CA GLU A 158 -31.77 15.35 14.63
C GLU A 158 -32.88 14.54 13.98
N THR A 159 -33.48 15.06 12.90
CA THR A 159 -34.52 14.34 12.13
C THR A 159 -33.98 13.03 11.56
N TYR A 160 -32.75 13.02 11.05
CA TYR A 160 -32.11 11.80 10.56
C TYR A 160 -31.85 10.78 11.68
N GLN A 161 -31.54 11.23 12.90
CA GLN A 161 -31.34 10.34 14.05
C GLN A 161 -32.66 9.71 14.55
N THR A 162 -33.77 10.45 14.51
CA THR A 162 -35.05 9.97 15.07
C THR A 162 -35.96 9.29 14.05
N ALA A 163 -35.91 9.72 12.79
CA ALA A 163 -36.82 9.31 11.73
C ALA A 163 -36.09 9.03 10.40
N GLY A 164 -34.75 8.94 10.44
CA GLY A 164 -33.97 8.56 9.27
C GLY A 164 -34.10 7.08 8.91
N PRO A 165 -33.58 6.69 7.75
CA PRO A 165 -33.62 5.31 7.29
C PRO A 165 -32.85 4.38 8.23
N GLU A 166 -33.43 3.22 8.52
CA GLU A 166 -32.82 2.12 9.28
C GLU A 166 -31.69 1.48 8.45
N CYS A 167 -30.54 2.16 8.42
CA CYS A 167 -29.40 1.77 7.62
C CYS A 167 -28.07 2.11 8.29
N TYR A 168 -27.03 1.39 7.89
CA TYR A 168 -25.65 1.66 8.25
C TYR A 168 -24.82 1.89 6.99
N ARG A 169 -24.18 3.05 6.90
CA ARG A 169 -23.37 3.45 5.73
C ARG A 169 -21.93 3.72 6.16
N ALA A 170 -20.98 3.20 5.39
CA ALA A 170 -19.57 3.32 5.69
C ALA A 170 -18.71 3.34 4.42
N LEU A 171 -17.46 3.79 4.57
CA LEU A 171 -16.47 3.90 3.49
C LEU A 171 -16.99 4.72 2.30
N ARG A 172 -17.19 6.01 2.54
CA ARG A 172 -17.58 6.95 1.48
C ARG A 172 -16.51 6.97 0.38
N ARG A 173 -16.95 6.88 -0.88
CA ARG A 173 -16.05 6.85 -2.03
C ARG A 173 -15.57 8.27 -2.43
N SER A 174 -14.46 8.34 -3.16
CA SER A 174 -13.89 9.59 -3.70
C SER A 174 -14.88 10.37 -4.58
N ASP A 175 -14.75 11.69 -4.64
CA ASP A 175 -15.37 12.47 -5.72
C ASP A 175 -14.49 12.44 -6.97
N LEU A 176 -15.00 11.85 -8.05
CA LEU A 176 -14.35 11.70 -9.36
C LEU A 176 -15.12 12.42 -10.48
N SER A 177 -16.03 13.34 -10.12
CA SER A 177 -16.83 14.12 -11.08
C SER A 177 -15.98 14.86 -12.13
N ARG A 178 -14.79 15.34 -11.74
CA ARG A 178 -13.82 15.96 -12.66
C ARG A 178 -13.36 15.06 -13.81
N TRP A 179 -13.43 13.75 -13.63
CA TRP A 179 -13.16 12.72 -14.64
C TRP A 179 -14.43 12.23 -15.37
N GLY A 180 -15.58 12.89 -15.15
CA GLY A 180 -16.87 12.45 -15.72
C GLY A 180 -17.45 11.21 -15.05
N VAL A 181 -16.97 10.86 -13.84
CA VAL A 181 -17.50 9.75 -13.04
C VAL A 181 -18.50 10.29 -12.02
N GLU A 182 -19.77 10.26 -12.40
CA GLU A 182 -20.87 10.66 -11.54
C GLU A 182 -21.40 9.47 -10.71
N ARG A 183 -21.30 9.59 -9.39
CA ARG A 183 -21.86 8.62 -8.43
C ARG A 183 -23.26 9.07 -8.02
N THR A 184 -24.21 9.03 -8.96
CA THR A 184 -25.61 9.42 -8.72
C THR A 184 -26.36 8.26 -8.04
N GLY A 185 -26.66 8.42 -6.75
CA GLY A 185 -27.38 7.43 -5.94
C GLY A 185 -26.65 7.08 -4.66
N ILE A 186 -27.39 6.98 -3.55
CA ILE A 186 -26.78 6.88 -2.21
C ILE A 186 -25.98 5.57 -2.03
N SER A 187 -26.41 4.48 -2.66
CA SER A 187 -25.70 3.19 -2.66
C SER A 187 -24.36 3.23 -3.40
N ARG A 188 -24.17 4.16 -4.35
CA ARG A 188 -22.90 4.38 -5.06
C ARG A 188 -21.97 5.35 -4.34
N LEU A 189 -22.46 6.10 -3.35
CA LEU A 189 -21.63 7.02 -2.56
C LEU A 189 -20.83 6.31 -1.48
N PHE A 190 -21.25 5.12 -1.06
CA PHE A 190 -20.62 4.34 -0.01
C PHE A 190 -20.21 2.97 -0.54
N ALA A 191 -19.07 2.45 -0.07
CA ALA A 191 -18.68 1.07 -0.41
C ALA A 191 -19.45 0.04 0.45
N ILE A 192 -19.96 0.47 1.62
CA ILE A 192 -20.81 -0.35 2.48
C ILE A 192 -22.12 0.40 2.73
N ASN A 193 -23.23 -0.24 2.39
CA ASN A 193 -24.57 0.25 2.67
C ASN A 193 -25.42 -0.95 3.12
N ILE A 194 -25.69 -1.02 4.43
CA ILE A 194 -26.48 -2.07 5.06
C ILE A 194 -27.86 -1.50 5.32
N SER A 195 -28.90 -2.07 4.74
CA SER A 195 -30.27 -1.58 4.87
C SER A 195 -31.28 -2.74 4.79
N GLU A 196 -32.56 -2.44 4.64
CA GLU A 196 -33.57 -3.46 4.32
C GLU A 196 -33.35 -4.04 2.92
N ASP A 197 -32.94 -3.20 1.95
CA ASP A 197 -32.78 -3.58 0.55
C ASP A 197 -31.38 -4.11 0.19
N GLU A 198 -30.37 -3.83 1.02
CA GLU A 198 -28.97 -4.19 0.77
C GLU A 198 -28.38 -4.97 1.96
N THR A 199 -27.80 -6.13 1.66
CA THR A 199 -27.22 -7.03 2.67
C THR A 199 -25.72 -6.81 2.84
N ALA A 200 -25.25 -7.02 4.07
CA ALA A 200 -23.84 -7.04 4.42
C ALA A 200 -23.25 -8.44 4.30
N ARG A 201 -22.03 -8.57 3.79
CA ARG A 201 -21.24 -9.81 3.85
C ARG A 201 -20.38 -9.84 5.11
N THR A 202 -19.78 -10.99 5.41
CA THR A 202 -18.89 -11.19 6.56
C THR A 202 -17.75 -10.16 6.61
N VAL A 203 -17.14 -9.87 5.45
CA VAL A 203 -16.07 -8.86 5.33
C VAL A 203 -16.58 -7.45 5.71
N ASP A 204 -17.82 -7.13 5.37
CA ASP A 204 -18.44 -5.83 5.67
C ASP A 204 -18.68 -5.69 7.17
N LEU A 205 -19.14 -6.76 7.83
CA LEU A 205 -19.32 -6.76 9.29
C LEU A 205 -17.98 -6.50 10.01
N TYR A 206 -16.92 -7.23 9.69
CA TYR A 206 -15.61 -7.00 10.33
C TYR A 206 -15.05 -5.61 10.00
N THR A 207 -15.21 -5.12 8.77
CA THR A 207 -14.84 -3.74 8.42
C THR A 207 -15.62 -2.71 9.24
N CYS A 208 -16.92 -2.92 9.46
CA CYS A 208 -17.73 -2.05 10.30
C CYS A 208 -17.31 -2.11 11.77
N ALA A 209 -16.93 -3.29 12.29
CA ALA A 209 -16.39 -3.43 13.64
C ALA A 209 -15.06 -2.67 13.81
N ILE A 210 -14.16 -2.75 12.83
CA ILE A 210 -12.89 -2.00 12.79
C ILE A 210 -13.16 -0.49 12.79
N LEU A 211 -14.08 0.00 11.95
CA LEU A 211 -14.41 1.43 11.91
C LEU A 211 -14.90 1.98 13.25
N ARG A 212 -15.52 1.14 14.08
CA ARG A 212 -16.04 1.51 15.42
C ARG A 212 -15.01 1.39 16.53
N SER A 213 -14.11 0.43 16.41
CA SER A 213 -13.12 0.13 17.44
C SER A 213 -11.81 -0.33 16.76
N PRO A 214 -11.08 0.63 16.16
CA PRO A 214 -9.98 0.33 15.24
C PRO A 214 -8.77 -0.32 15.93
N TYR A 215 -8.61 -0.12 17.23
CA TYR A 215 -7.47 -0.64 17.99
C TYR A 215 -7.72 -2.02 18.60
N ASN A 216 -8.87 -2.66 18.33
CA ASN A 216 -9.12 -4.02 18.78
C ASN A 216 -8.58 -5.05 17.75
N PRO A 217 -7.50 -5.80 18.08
CA PRO A 217 -6.86 -6.71 17.13
C PRO A 217 -7.74 -7.87 16.67
N MET A 218 -8.81 -8.23 17.40
CA MET A 218 -9.65 -9.37 17.03
C MET A 218 -10.51 -9.08 15.79
N TYR A 219 -10.88 -7.81 15.56
CA TYR A 219 -11.65 -7.41 14.38
C TYR A 219 -10.80 -7.48 13.11
N TRP A 220 -9.55 -7.03 13.21
CA TRP A 220 -8.54 -7.21 12.16
C TRP A 220 -8.25 -8.68 11.87
N MET A 221 -8.11 -9.51 12.91
CA MET A 221 -7.92 -10.95 12.77
C MET A 221 -9.11 -11.63 12.08
N GLY A 222 -10.34 -11.25 12.44
CA GLY A 222 -11.56 -11.73 11.78
C GLY A 222 -11.61 -11.39 10.30
N ARG A 223 -11.30 -10.13 9.94
CA ARG A 223 -11.24 -9.70 8.55
C ARG A 223 -10.10 -10.37 7.77
N ALA A 224 -8.93 -10.52 8.39
CA ALA A 224 -7.79 -11.24 7.82
C ALA A 224 -8.16 -12.70 7.48
N TYR A 225 -8.82 -13.37 8.42
CA TYR A 225 -9.29 -14.74 8.24
C TYR A 225 -10.35 -14.83 7.12
N CYS A 226 -11.28 -13.89 7.05
CA CYS A 226 -12.24 -13.79 5.95
C CYS A 226 -11.51 -13.67 4.59
N HIS A 227 -10.56 -12.74 4.46
CA HIS A 227 -9.75 -12.61 3.24
C HIS A 227 -8.99 -13.90 2.89
N TYR A 228 -8.41 -14.59 3.87
CA TYR A 228 -7.74 -15.88 3.67
C TYR A 228 -8.70 -16.93 3.09
N ARG A 229 -9.91 -17.05 3.66
CA ARG A 229 -10.96 -17.99 3.20
C ARG A 229 -11.46 -17.68 1.79
N HIS A 230 -11.46 -16.41 1.38
CA HIS A 230 -11.78 -15.98 0.00
C HIS A 230 -10.59 -16.05 -0.96
N ALA A 231 -9.45 -16.61 -0.54
CA ALA A 231 -8.20 -16.64 -1.30
C ALA A 231 -7.66 -15.25 -1.72
N MET A 232 -8.06 -14.18 -1.00
CA MET A 232 -7.47 -12.84 -1.09
C MET A 232 -6.31 -12.73 -0.10
N VAL A 233 -5.31 -13.57 -0.31
CA VAL A 233 -4.26 -13.87 0.67
C VAL A 233 -3.27 -12.73 0.90
N ASP A 234 -3.12 -11.81 -0.05
CA ASP A 234 -2.38 -10.56 0.10
C ASP A 234 -3.07 -9.60 1.10
N LEU A 235 -4.39 -9.45 1.00
CA LEU A 235 -5.20 -8.69 1.96
C LEU A 235 -5.18 -9.34 3.35
N ALA A 236 -5.27 -10.68 3.39
CA ALA A 236 -5.21 -11.44 4.63
C ALA A 236 -3.92 -11.17 5.42
N ILE A 237 -2.78 -11.11 4.74
CA ILE A 237 -1.49 -10.78 5.39
C ILE A 237 -1.50 -9.34 5.91
N GLY A 238 -2.04 -8.39 5.14
CA GLY A 238 -2.08 -6.98 5.55
C GLY A 238 -2.88 -6.75 6.82
N ASP A 239 -4.03 -7.40 6.96
CA ASP A 239 -4.85 -7.31 8.17
C ASP A 239 -4.25 -8.11 9.33
N ALA A 240 -3.73 -9.31 9.05
CA ALA A 240 -3.08 -10.11 10.08
C ALA A 240 -1.85 -9.38 10.65
N TYR A 241 -1.11 -8.67 9.80
CA TYR A 241 0.02 -7.86 10.24
C TYR A 241 -0.42 -6.65 11.06
N ARG A 242 -1.49 -5.94 10.68
CA ARG A 242 -2.06 -4.86 11.52
C ARG A 242 -2.47 -5.38 12.90
N ALA A 243 -3.18 -6.51 12.96
CA ALA A 243 -3.52 -7.15 14.22
C ALA A 243 -2.25 -7.52 15.03
N GLN A 244 -1.21 -8.04 14.36
CA GLN A 244 0.06 -8.35 15.00
C GLN A 244 0.74 -7.11 15.57
N LEU A 245 0.72 -5.96 14.88
CA LEU A 245 1.27 -4.70 15.39
C LEU A 245 0.59 -4.26 16.70
N LEU A 246 -0.75 -4.35 16.77
CA LEU A 246 -1.51 -4.02 17.98
C LEU A 246 -1.15 -4.96 19.14
N LEU A 247 -1.05 -6.27 18.88
CA LEU A 247 -0.69 -7.26 19.90
C LEU A 247 0.76 -7.12 20.38
N GLU A 248 1.70 -6.83 19.48
CA GLU A 248 3.11 -6.67 19.83
C GLU A 248 3.35 -5.49 20.76
N VAL A 249 2.55 -4.41 20.67
CA VAL A 249 2.64 -3.28 21.62
C VAL A 249 2.24 -3.69 23.06
N LEU A 250 1.36 -4.67 23.21
CA LEU A 250 0.98 -5.19 24.52
C LEU A 250 2.11 -5.98 25.18
N VAL A 251 2.83 -6.80 24.40
CA VAL A 251 3.79 -7.79 24.92
C VAL A 251 5.26 -7.41 24.76
N ASN A 252 5.60 -6.44 23.90
CA ASN A 252 6.99 -6.05 23.59
C ASN A 252 7.27 -4.59 24.00
N PRO A 253 8.02 -4.36 25.10
CA PRO A 253 8.35 -3.01 25.57
C PRO A 253 9.07 -2.14 24.54
N LEU A 254 9.90 -2.72 23.67
CA LEU A 254 10.59 -1.96 22.62
C LEU A 254 9.60 -1.40 21.59
N ARG A 255 8.57 -2.18 21.23
CA ARG A 255 7.52 -1.75 20.30
C ARG A 255 6.57 -0.74 20.92
N ARG A 256 6.32 -0.85 22.22
CA ARG A 256 5.58 0.13 23.01
C ARG A 256 6.30 1.47 23.06
N ASN A 257 7.61 1.46 23.32
CA ASN A 257 8.38 2.69 23.50
C ASN A 257 8.50 3.52 22.22
N VAL A 258 8.44 2.91 21.04
CA VAL A 258 8.50 3.65 19.75
C VAL A 258 7.12 4.10 19.24
N GLN A 259 6.04 3.79 19.95
CA GLN A 259 4.66 4.15 19.61
C GLN A 259 3.88 4.54 20.88
N PRO A 260 4.22 5.67 21.51
CA PRO A 260 3.55 6.11 22.74
C PRO A 260 2.03 6.28 22.51
N GLY A 261 1.24 5.98 23.54
CA GLY A 261 -0.24 6.06 23.51
C GLY A 261 -0.95 4.83 22.92
N LEU A 262 -0.36 4.14 21.95
CA LEU A 262 -1.03 3.00 21.29
C LEU A 262 -1.36 1.85 22.27
N TYR A 263 -0.51 1.61 23.27
CA TYR A 263 -0.74 0.57 24.28
C TYR A 263 -2.06 0.73 25.04
N THR A 264 -2.39 1.94 25.50
CA THR A 264 -3.60 2.18 26.29
C THR A 264 -4.85 2.05 25.43
N LEU A 265 -4.77 2.47 24.16
CA LEU A 265 -5.86 2.34 23.20
C LEU A 265 -6.19 0.87 22.91
N VAL A 266 -5.17 0.03 22.66
CA VAL A 266 -5.36 -1.40 22.41
C VAL A 266 -5.92 -2.09 23.66
N TRP A 267 -5.34 -1.81 24.83
CA TRP A 267 -5.82 -2.37 26.10
C TRP A 267 -7.30 -2.03 26.32
N HIS A 268 -7.63 -0.74 26.28
CA HIS A 268 -9.00 -0.26 26.49
C HIS A 268 -9.97 -0.85 25.46
N ALA A 269 -9.60 -0.97 24.18
CA ALA A 269 -10.48 -1.51 23.16
C ALA A 269 -10.88 -2.98 23.41
N ILE A 270 -9.94 -3.80 23.89
CA ILE A 270 -10.23 -5.20 24.27
C ILE A 270 -11.03 -5.25 25.58
N GLU A 271 -10.71 -4.39 26.54
CA GLU A 271 -11.46 -4.31 27.80
C GLU A 271 -12.93 -3.96 27.57
N GLN A 272 -13.21 -2.93 26.76
CA GLN A 272 -14.56 -2.54 26.43
C GLN A 272 -15.30 -3.63 25.66
N HIS A 273 -14.62 -4.36 24.77
CA HIS A 273 -15.21 -5.51 24.08
C HIS A 273 -15.71 -6.57 25.07
N ILE A 274 -14.87 -6.96 26.03
CA ILE A 274 -15.22 -7.96 27.05
C ILE A 274 -16.32 -7.42 27.98
N GLU A 275 -16.30 -6.13 28.32
CA GLU A 275 -17.32 -5.54 29.19
C GLU A 275 -18.71 -5.54 28.56
N VAL A 276 -18.81 -5.30 27.25
CA VAL A 276 -20.12 -5.16 26.58
C VAL A 276 -20.73 -6.47 26.09
N GLY A 277 -19.96 -7.55 25.98
CA GLY A 277 -20.44 -8.82 25.42
C GLY A 277 -19.72 -10.09 25.85
N GLY A 278 -18.70 -9.99 26.71
CA GLY A 278 -18.01 -11.16 27.25
C GLY A 278 -18.84 -11.89 28.31
N VAL A 279 -18.61 -13.20 28.46
CA VAL A 279 -19.27 -13.98 29.52
C VAL A 279 -18.62 -13.74 30.89
N GLN A 280 -19.30 -14.12 31.97
CA GLN A 280 -18.84 -13.87 33.35
C GLN A 280 -17.42 -14.38 33.63
N ASP A 281 -17.04 -15.53 33.09
CA ASP A 281 -15.68 -16.06 33.25
C ASP A 281 -14.61 -15.24 32.52
N GLU A 282 -14.91 -14.70 31.35
CA GLU A 282 -14.00 -13.81 30.61
C GLU A 282 -13.82 -12.48 31.36
N ILE A 283 -14.92 -11.95 31.90
CA ILE A 283 -14.91 -10.76 32.76
C ILE A 283 -14.06 -11.01 34.01
N ARG A 284 -14.24 -12.17 34.68
CA ARG A 284 -13.44 -12.57 35.85
C ARG A 284 -11.97 -12.71 35.50
N LEU A 285 -11.65 -13.33 34.36
CA LEU A 285 -10.29 -13.55 33.90
C LEU A 285 -9.56 -12.23 33.60
N ARG A 286 -10.21 -11.30 32.90
CA ARG A 286 -9.71 -9.95 32.66
C ARG A 286 -9.45 -9.18 33.96
N ARG A 287 -10.21 -9.41 35.03
CA ARG A 287 -10.00 -8.72 36.33
C ARG A 287 -8.84 -9.30 37.15
N ARG A 288 -8.22 -10.41 36.73
CA ARG A 288 -7.03 -11.00 37.39
C ARG A 288 -5.75 -10.25 37.02
N GLY A 289 -4.64 -10.57 37.70
CA GLY A 289 -3.39 -9.81 37.61
C GLY A 289 -2.75 -9.66 36.22
N ASN A 290 -2.88 -10.65 35.32
CA ASN A 290 -2.35 -10.53 33.94
C ASN A 290 -3.33 -9.79 32.99
N GLY A 291 -4.56 -9.55 33.43
CA GLY A 291 -5.60 -8.83 32.72
C GLY A 291 -5.84 -9.31 31.28
N ILE A 292 -5.79 -8.38 30.34
CA ILE A 292 -6.04 -8.66 28.93
C ILE A 292 -5.02 -9.61 28.31
N ASN A 293 -3.81 -9.69 28.87
CA ASN A 293 -2.76 -10.55 28.34
C ASN A 293 -3.12 -12.05 28.37
N TYR A 294 -4.11 -12.46 29.17
CA TYR A 294 -4.62 -13.85 29.14
C TYR A 294 -5.17 -14.24 27.76
N PHE A 295 -5.73 -13.31 26.98
CA PHE A 295 -6.40 -13.61 25.71
C PHE A 295 -5.46 -13.56 24.49
N ILE A 296 -4.27 -13.00 24.66
CA ILE A 296 -3.31 -12.70 23.59
C ILE A 296 -2.68 -13.95 22.94
N PRO A 297 -2.34 -15.04 23.66
CA PRO A 297 -1.63 -16.18 23.08
C PRO A 297 -2.35 -16.82 21.90
N THR A 298 -3.67 -17.07 22.00
CA THR A 298 -4.42 -17.72 20.92
C THR A 298 -4.56 -16.82 19.70
N MET A 299 -4.71 -15.51 19.89
CA MET A 299 -4.71 -14.55 18.78
C MET A 299 -3.37 -14.57 18.02
N ARG A 300 -2.24 -14.56 18.73
CA ARG A 300 -0.91 -14.64 18.10
C ARG A 300 -0.76 -15.94 17.30
N LYS A 301 -1.25 -17.07 17.83
CA LYS A 301 -1.26 -18.36 17.12
C LYS A 301 -2.11 -18.29 15.85
N ALA A 302 -3.32 -17.74 15.91
CA ALA A 302 -4.20 -17.62 14.74
C ALA A 302 -3.57 -16.74 13.64
N LEU A 303 -3.08 -15.54 14.01
CA LEU A 303 -2.43 -14.62 13.07
C LEU A 303 -1.18 -15.23 12.42
N GLN A 304 -0.37 -15.93 13.20
CA GLN A 304 0.81 -16.63 12.70
C GLN A 304 0.45 -17.67 11.62
N ASN A 305 -0.64 -18.41 11.84
CA ASN A 305 -1.14 -19.37 10.85
C ASN A 305 -1.65 -18.68 9.59
N ILE A 306 -2.44 -17.60 9.72
CA ILE A 306 -2.93 -16.82 8.57
C ILE A 306 -1.75 -16.29 7.74
N ILE A 307 -0.74 -15.67 8.37
CA ILE A 307 0.44 -15.14 7.66
C ILE A 307 1.20 -16.26 6.95
N CYS A 308 1.52 -17.36 7.64
CA CYS A 308 2.29 -18.45 7.04
C CYS A 308 1.56 -19.13 5.88
N LEU A 309 0.27 -19.43 6.04
CA LEU A 309 -0.54 -20.07 5.00
C LEU A 309 -0.73 -19.13 3.81
N SER A 310 -1.02 -17.86 4.04
CA SER A 310 -1.12 -16.87 2.96
C SER A 310 0.20 -16.68 2.21
N LEU A 311 1.35 -16.63 2.91
CA LEU A 311 2.66 -16.58 2.26
C LEU A 311 2.94 -17.84 1.43
N MET A 312 2.46 -19.01 1.86
CA MET A 312 2.55 -20.23 1.06
C MET A 312 1.66 -20.16 -0.19
N ALA A 313 0.43 -19.63 -0.06
CA ALA A 313 -0.50 -19.45 -1.18
C ALA A 313 0.08 -18.49 -2.24
N LEU A 314 0.68 -17.38 -1.78
CA LEU A 314 1.38 -16.42 -2.63
C LEU A 314 2.73 -16.93 -3.12
N GLN A 315 3.18 -18.12 -2.73
CA GLN A 315 4.50 -18.64 -3.10
C GLN A 315 5.67 -17.76 -2.61
N GLY A 316 5.46 -17.02 -1.50
CA GLY A 316 6.43 -16.20 -0.80
C GLY A 316 7.48 -17.02 -0.03
N TRP A 317 8.19 -17.89 -0.75
CA TRP A 317 9.05 -18.93 -0.17
C TRP A 317 10.23 -18.41 0.65
N ASN A 318 10.65 -17.17 0.42
CA ASN A 318 11.74 -16.54 1.16
C ASN A 318 11.26 -15.79 2.40
N ASP A 319 9.98 -15.37 2.41
CA ASP A 319 9.39 -14.62 3.50
C ASP A 319 8.82 -15.55 4.56
N GLN A 320 8.12 -16.62 4.16
CA GLN A 320 7.47 -17.55 5.08
C GLN A 320 8.39 -18.09 6.20
N PRO A 321 9.66 -18.45 5.95
CA PRO A 321 10.55 -18.93 7.01
C PRO A 321 10.85 -17.90 8.11
N HIS A 322 10.65 -16.60 7.88
CA HIS A 322 10.77 -15.59 8.94
C HIS A 322 9.69 -15.72 9.99
N PHE A 323 8.53 -16.22 9.60
CA PHE A 323 7.33 -16.23 10.41
C PHE A 323 7.12 -17.62 11.04
N GLU A 324 7.39 -18.69 10.30
CA GLU A 324 7.05 -20.06 10.70
C GLU A 324 7.49 -20.46 12.12
N GLN A 325 8.69 -20.04 12.50
CA GLN A 325 9.32 -20.38 13.78
C GLN A 325 9.31 -19.22 14.79
N ASP A 326 8.97 -18.00 14.36
CA ASP A 326 9.06 -16.77 15.16
C ASP A 326 8.24 -16.83 16.45
N LEU A 327 7.01 -17.38 16.37
CA LEU A 327 6.14 -17.48 17.55
C LEU A 327 6.66 -18.52 18.55
N VAL A 328 7.15 -19.66 18.07
CA VAL A 328 7.70 -20.74 18.90
C VAL A 328 8.95 -20.29 19.63
N ASP A 329 9.78 -19.48 18.97
CA ASP A 329 11.00 -18.94 19.57
C ASP A 329 10.71 -17.88 20.64
N LYS A 330 9.51 -17.28 20.63
CA LYS A 330 9.10 -16.21 21.56
C LYS A 330 8.23 -16.68 22.72
N VAL A 331 7.57 -17.84 22.62
CA VAL A 331 6.54 -18.26 23.59
C VAL A 331 6.60 -19.78 23.81
N ILE A 332 6.56 -20.20 25.08
CA ILE A 332 6.37 -21.60 25.44
C ILE A 332 4.93 -22.01 25.12
N MET A 333 4.76 -23.01 24.26
CA MET A 333 3.45 -23.50 23.82
C MET A 333 3.33 -25.01 24.08
N ASN A 334 2.11 -25.47 24.35
CA ASN A 334 1.80 -26.90 24.48
C ASN A 334 2.14 -27.63 23.18
N ASP A 335 2.50 -28.91 23.28
CA ASP A 335 2.91 -29.71 22.11
C ASP A 335 1.87 -29.70 20.99
N ARG A 336 0.58 -29.77 21.35
CA ARG A 336 -0.56 -29.66 20.41
C ARG A 336 -0.44 -28.44 19.50
N ASP A 337 -0.09 -27.28 20.06
CA ASP A 337 -0.06 -26.01 19.34
C ASP A 337 1.26 -25.79 18.57
N THR A 338 2.34 -26.47 18.97
CA THR A 338 3.61 -26.48 18.22
C THR A 338 3.56 -27.39 16.99
N LEU A 339 2.65 -28.37 16.98
CA LEU A 339 2.57 -29.40 15.94
C LEU A 339 2.36 -28.83 14.52
N PRO A 340 1.46 -27.85 14.29
CA PRO A 340 1.33 -27.20 12.99
C PRO A 340 2.66 -26.64 12.46
N SER A 341 3.39 -25.87 13.28
CA SER A 341 4.67 -25.27 12.89
C SER A 341 5.77 -26.31 12.66
N LYS A 342 5.75 -27.43 13.40
CA LYS A 342 6.71 -28.53 13.21
C LYS A 342 6.46 -29.30 11.91
N ARG A 343 5.18 -29.50 11.52
CA ARG A 343 4.79 -30.33 10.36
C ARG A 343 4.74 -29.57 9.04
N ARG A 344 4.34 -28.30 9.06
CA ARG A 344 4.19 -27.49 7.84
C ARG A 344 5.48 -27.38 7.00
N PRO A 345 6.71 -27.31 7.56
CA PRO A 345 7.94 -27.32 6.76
C PRO A 345 8.09 -28.53 5.83
N GLU A 346 7.59 -29.70 6.22
CA GLU A 346 7.63 -30.91 5.37
C GLU A 346 6.66 -30.79 4.20
N VAL A 347 5.46 -30.29 4.46
CA VAL A 347 4.43 -30.05 3.43
C VAL A 347 4.87 -28.93 2.50
N PHE A 348 5.44 -27.86 3.05
CA PHE A 348 6.06 -26.76 2.30
C PHE A 348 7.11 -27.26 1.31
N LYS A 349 8.01 -28.16 1.73
CA LYS A 349 9.02 -28.75 0.83
C LYS A 349 8.38 -29.53 -0.31
N LYS A 350 7.29 -30.26 -0.05
CA LYS A 350 6.54 -31.01 -1.07
C LYS A 350 5.83 -30.09 -2.07
N ILE A 351 5.11 -29.08 -1.57
CA ILE A 351 4.42 -28.08 -2.41
C ILE A 351 5.44 -27.35 -3.29
N LYS A 352 6.50 -26.82 -2.69
CA LYS A 352 7.56 -26.11 -3.42
C LYS A 352 8.23 -26.95 -4.52
N GLY A 353 8.22 -28.27 -4.38
CA GLY A 353 8.75 -29.21 -5.37
C GLY A 353 7.73 -29.74 -6.39
N SER A 354 6.44 -29.39 -6.28
CA SER A 354 5.40 -29.90 -7.18
C SER A 354 5.38 -29.16 -8.53
N SER A 355 4.95 -29.87 -9.58
CA SER A 355 4.74 -29.30 -10.93
C SER A 355 3.54 -28.35 -11.02
N THR A 356 2.68 -28.32 -9.99
CA THR A 356 1.48 -27.48 -9.88
C THR A 356 1.73 -26.10 -9.27
N CYS A 357 2.93 -25.85 -8.73
CA CYS A 357 3.33 -24.47 -8.47
C CYS A 357 3.39 -23.73 -9.81
N ASN A 358 2.77 -22.53 -9.92
CA ASN A 358 2.85 -21.68 -11.13
C ASN A 358 4.29 -21.42 -11.62
N TRP A 359 5.28 -21.71 -10.78
CA TRP A 359 6.67 -21.83 -11.14
C TRP A 359 7.08 -23.22 -11.61
N THR A 360 6.60 -23.67 -12.76
CA THR A 360 7.60 -24.15 -13.73
C THR A 360 8.43 -22.94 -14.15
N LEU A 361 9.33 -22.54 -13.24
CA LEU A 361 10.59 -21.87 -13.48
C LEU A 361 11.30 -22.68 -14.56
N THR A 362 10.92 -22.48 -15.82
CA THR A 362 11.87 -22.69 -16.89
C THR A 362 13.10 -21.87 -16.46
N LYS A 363 14.31 -22.45 -16.62
CA LYS A 363 15.57 -21.72 -16.39
C LYS A 363 15.58 -20.36 -17.10
N ASP A 364 14.71 -20.20 -18.10
CA ASP A 364 14.47 -19.04 -18.91
C ASP A 364 13.76 -17.87 -18.22
N TYR A 365 12.86 -18.09 -17.25
CA TYR A 365 12.22 -16.99 -16.50
C TYR A 365 13.13 -16.39 -15.41
N ALA A 366 13.89 -17.23 -14.71
CA ALA A 366 14.91 -16.74 -13.76
C ALA A 366 16.03 -15.95 -14.45
N ARG A 367 16.18 -16.10 -15.76
CA ARG A 367 17.10 -15.31 -16.60
C ARG A 367 16.51 -13.98 -17.04
N SER A 368 15.18 -13.78 -16.94
CA SER A 368 14.50 -12.61 -17.45
C SER A 368 14.09 -11.55 -16.44
N THR A 369 13.99 -11.89 -15.14
CA THR A 369 13.57 -10.96 -14.07
C THR A 369 14.71 -10.13 -13.49
N LEU A 370 14.38 -8.95 -12.95
CA LEU A 370 15.37 -8.12 -12.25
C LEU A 370 15.75 -8.72 -10.89
N TYR A 371 16.91 -8.32 -10.37
CA TYR A 371 17.43 -8.87 -9.11
C TYR A 371 16.44 -8.72 -7.94
N HIS A 372 15.77 -7.58 -7.85
CA HIS A 372 14.77 -7.29 -6.80
C HIS A 372 13.47 -8.10 -6.93
N GLU A 373 13.15 -8.64 -8.10
CA GLU A 373 11.91 -9.42 -8.33
C GLU A 373 12.12 -10.91 -8.10
N ARG A 374 13.36 -11.38 -8.16
CA ARG A 374 13.71 -12.80 -8.23
C ARG A 374 13.24 -13.64 -7.04
N ARG A 375 12.99 -13.01 -5.89
CA ARG A 375 12.59 -13.67 -4.64
C ARG A 375 11.11 -13.53 -4.30
N SER A 376 10.36 -12.86 -5.15
CA SER A 376 8.95 -12.57 -4.93
C SER A 376 8.09 -13.82 -5.08
N GLY A 377 7.04 -13.89 -4.28
CA GLY A 377 5.83 -14.63 -4.59
C GLY A 377 5.00 -13.91 -5.65
N TRP A 378 3.75 -14.35 -5.83
CA TRP A 378 2.82 -13.82 -6.82
C TRP A 378 1.44 -13.60 -6.24
N SER A 379 0.89 -12.40 -6.47
CA SER A 379 -0.53 -12.12 -6.33
C SER A 379 -1.17 -12.01 -7.71
N TYR A 380 -2.40 -12.49 -7.86
CA TYR A 380 -3.12 -12.44 -9.12
C TYR A 380 -3.79 -11.08 -9.33
N GLY A 381 -3.74 -10.57 -10.56
CA GLY A 381 -4.31 -9.27 -10.95
C GLY A 381 -5.77 -9.29 -11.40
N ASP A 382 -6.37 -10.48 -11.50
CA ASP A 382 -7.65 -10.72 -12.18
C ASP A 382 -8.87 -10.65 -11.25
N ARG A 383 -8.64 -10.62 -9.93
CA ARG A 383 -9.71 -10.56 -8.93
C ARG A 383 -9.93 -9.12 -8.45
N PRO A 384 -11.14 -8.56 -8.61
CA PRO A 384 -11.45 -7.27 -8.03
C PRO A 384 -11.41 -7.35 -6.50
N TYR A 385 -10.89 -6.31 -5.86
CA TYR A 385 -10.88 -6.24 -4.40
C TYR A 385 -12.27 -5.87 -3.84
N PRO A 386 -12.62 -6.24 -2.59
CA PRO A 386 -14.00 -6.19 -2.08
C PRO A 386 -14.71 -4.83 -2.13
N TYR A 387 -13.96 -3.73 -2.18
CA TYR A 387 -14.46 -2.35 -2.18
C TYR A 387 -14.06 -1.57 -3.44
N GLU A 388 -13.44 -2.22 -4.41
CA GLU A 388 -13.18 -1.61 -5.72
C GLU A 388 -14.51 -1.25 -6.39
N ALA A 389 -14.55 -0.12 -7.10
CA ALA A 389 -15.72 0.24 -7.89
C ALA A 389 -15.43 0.03 -9.37
N ASP A 390 -16.34 -0.65 -10.05
CA ASP A 390 -16.28 -0.89 -11.49
C ASP A 390 -16.33 0.42 -12.31
N ASP A 391 -16.78 1.53 -11.69
CA ASP A 391 -16.84 2.87 -12.30
C ASP A 391 -15.50 3.59 -12.44
N THR A 392 -14.43 3.02 -11.86
CA THR A 392 -13.06 3.55 -11.92
C THR A 392 -12.20 2.91 -13.01
N VAL A 393 -12.74 1.91 -13.70
CA VAL A 393 -12.03 1.22 -14.78
C VAL A 393 -11.97 2.14 -16.00
N ARG A 394 -10.84 2.12 -16.72
CA ARG A 394 -10.63 2.81 -17.99
C ARG A 394 -11.47 2.19 -19.14
N LEU A 395 -12.77 1.95 -18.92
CA LEU A 395 -13.67 1.38 -19.92
C LEU A 395 -14.46 2.47 -20.67
N PRO A 396 -14.84 2.21 -21.92
CA PRO A 396 -15.75 3.09 -22.65
C PRO A 396 -17.15 3.02 -22.06
N LYS A 397 -17.76 4.17 -21.75
CA LYS A 397 -19.19 4.20 -21.40
C LYS A 397 -20.01 4.12 -22.69
N THR A 398 -20.92 3.15 -22.79
CA THR A 398 -21.88 3.04 -23.89
C THR A 398 -22.97 4.11 -23.72
N GLY A 399 -22.82 5.23 -24.43
CA GLY A 399 -23.73 6.38 -24.41
C GLY A 399 -22.97 7.68 -24.68
N GLU A 400 -23.61 8.67 -25.30
CA GLU A 400 -22.98 9.94 -25.70
C GLU A 400 -22.24 10.61 -24.53
N GLY A 401 -20.94 10.80 -24.71
CA GLY A 401 -20.06 11.52 -23.80
C GLY A 401 -18.61 11.23 -24.16
N GLU A 402 -17.93 12.16 -24.83
CA GLU A 402 -16.93 13.05 -24.21
C GLU A 402 -16.30 12.58 -22.84
N GLY A 403 -16.00 11.27 -22.68
CA GLY A 403 -16.19 10.54 -21.41
C GLY A 403 -14.97 10.03 -20.63
N PHE A 404 -13.74 10.34 -21.05
CA PHE A 404 -12.49 10.22 -20.25
C PHE A 404 -11.32 10.70 -21.10
N ALA A 405 -11.31 10.34 -22.39
CA ALA A 405 -10.31 10.81 -23.35
C ALA A 405 -10.23 12.33 -23.38
N GLU A 406 -11.36 13.04 -23.35
CA GLU A 406 -11.37 14.50 -23.29
C GLU A 406 -10.72 15.04 -22.01
N LYS A 407 -11.06 14.47 -20.85
CA LYS A 407 -10.44 14.83 -19.57
C LYS A 407 -8.95 14.52 -19.53
N ALA A 408 -8.53 13.39 -20.09
CA ALA A 408 -7.13 13.05 -20.25
C ALA A 408 -6.41 14.04 -21.19
N ASN A 409 -7.03 14.43 -22.31
CA ASN A 409 -6.50 15.47 -23.20
C ASN A 409 -6.41 16.84 -22.51
N GLU A 410 -7.43 17.22 -21.74
CA GLU A 410 -7.44 18.46 -20.97
C GLU A 410 -6.25 18.50 -20.01
N LEU A 411 -6.03 17.43 -19.26
CA LEU A 411 -5.00 17.32 -18.23
C LEU A 411 -3.59 17.18 -18.79
N PHE A 412 -3.36 16.27 -19.74
CA PHE A 412 -2.02 15.89 -20.18
C PHE A 412 -1.56 16.58 -21.46
N VAL A 413 -2.47 17.01 -22.33
CA VAL A 413 -2.14 17.65 -23.62
C VAL A 413 -2.37 19.16 -23.54
N THR A 414 -3.58 19.58 -23.20
CA THR A 414 -4.01 20.98 -23.30
C THR A 414 -3.35 21.87 -22.26
N ARG A 415 -3.29 21.40 -21.00
CA ARG A 415 -2.68 22.11 -19.86
C ARG A 415 -1.17 21.88 -19.73
N ASN A 416 -0.57 21.04 -20.57
CA ASN A 416 0.87 20.79 -20.53
C ASN A 416 1.62 21.95 -21.21
N ALA A 417 2.12 22.88 -20.40
CA ALA A 417 2.91 24.02 -20.87
C ALA A 417 4.22 23.63 -21.59
N SER A 418 4.69 22.38 -21.41
CA SER A 418 5.89 21.87 -22.10
C SER A 418 5.59 21.41 -23.53
N LEU A 419 4.31 21.41 -23.96
CA LEU A 419 3.83 20.99 -25.26
C LEU A 419 3.13 22.12 -26.03
N PRO A 420 3.87 23.12 -26.56
CA PRO A 420 3.25 24.27 -27.23
C PRO A 420 2.61 23.92 -28.59
N TRP A 421 3.14 22.93 -29.33
CA TRP A 421 2.66 22.57 -30.68
C TRP A 421 1.42 21.67 -30.69
N LYS A 422 1.14 20.93 -29.60
CA LYS A 422 -0.07 20.10 -29.39
C LYS A 422 -0.45 19.19 -30.58
N LYS A 423 0.54 18.62 -31.28
CA LYS A 423 0.37 17.79 -32.49
C LYS A 423 -0.16 16.37 -32.25
N CYS A 424 -0.66 16.08 -31.05
CA CYS A 424 -1.15 14.77 -30.69
C CYS A 424 -2.34 14.87 -29.74
N ARG A 425 -3.18 13.84 -29.74
CA ARG A 425 -4.33 13.73 -28.84
C ARG A 425 -4.53 12.29 -28.38
N ILE A 426 -5.06 12.14 -27.18
CA ILE A 426 -5.51 10.86 -26.66
C ILE A 426 -6.86 10.53 -27.30
N ALA A 427 -7.01 9.33 -27.84
CA ALA A 427 -8.24 8.86 -28.46
C ALA A 427 -8.56 7.44 -27.98
N MET A 428 -9.77 6.99 -28.29
CA MET A 428 -10.22 5.62 -28.01
C MET A 428 -10.60 4.95 -29.32
N GLU A 429 -10.09 3.74 -29.53
CA GLU A 429 -10.39 2.94 -30.72
C GLU A 429 -11.74 2.22 -30.60
N ARG A 430 -12.29 1.78 -31.74
CA ARG A 430 -13.47 0.91 -31.80
C ARG A 430 -13.33 -0.36 -30.95
N GLU A 431 -12.10 -0.86 -30.76
CA GLU A 431 -11.76 -2.04 -29.95
C GLU A 431 -11.59 -1.75 -28.44
N GLN A 432 -12.07 -0.60 -27.95
CA GLN A 432 -12.13 -0.24 -26.52
C GLN A 432 -10.77 0.05 -25.84
N ARG A 433 -9.70 0.36 -26.59
CA ARG A 433 -8.38 0.78 -26.03
C ARG A 433 -8.10 2.27 -26.23
N TYR A 434 -7.38 2.88 -25.28
CA TYR A 434 -6.87 4.25 -25.41
C TYR A 434 -5.52 4.28 -26.13
N MET A 435 -5.32 5.25 -27.00
CA MET A 435 -4.12 5.42 -27.83
C MET A 435 -3.78 6.89 -28.06
N MET A 436 -2.52 7.17 -28.42
CA MET A 436 -2.08 8.49 -28.86
C MET A 436 -2.17 8.62 -30.39
N LEU A 437 -2.90 9.61 -30.90
CA LEU A 437 -3.04 9.89 -32.34
C LEU A 437 -2.39 11.22 -32.70
N ALA A 438 -1.80 11.29 -33.89
CA ALA A 438 -1.36 12.57 -34.47
C ALA A 438 -2.56 13.45 -34.85
N THR A 439 -2.52 14.74 -34.52
CA THR A 439 -3.56 15.70 -34.96
C THR A 439 -3.27 16.27 -36.33
N ASP A 440 -1.98 16.42 -36.66
CA ASP A 440 -1.45 16.99 -37.89
C ASP A 440 -0.34 16.08 -38.43
N ASP A 441 0.13 16.36 -39.65
CA ASP A 441 1.31 15.70 -40.19
C ASP A 441 2.56 16.08 -39.36
N ILE A 442 3.33 15.07 -38.98
CA ILE A 442 4.55 15.19 -38.18
C ILE A 442 5.74 14.76 -39.04
N ALA A 443 6.72 15.64 -39.19
CA ALA A 443 7.92 15.35 -39.96
C ALA A 443 8.84 14.37 -39.21
N LYS A 444 9.72 13.70 -39.95
CA LYS A 444 10.78 12.89 -39.34
C LYS A 444 11.64 13.76 -38.41
N ASP A 445 12.05 13.21 -37.27
CA ASP A 445 12.88 13.82 -36.23
C ASP A 445 12.20 15.02 -35.51
N GLU A 446 10.91 15.26 -35.79
CA GLU A 446 10.13 16.28 -35.11
C GLU A 446 9.72 15.82 -33.71
N LEU A 447 9.78 16.75 -32.74
CA LEU A 447 9.40 16.52 -31.36
C LEU A 447 7.87 16.44 -31.22
N ILE A 448 7.39 15.37 -30.60
CA ILE A 448 5.96 15.05 -30.44
C ILE A 448 5.51 15.33 -29.01
N TRP A 449 6.24 14.82 -28.01
CA TRP A 449 5.84 14.83 -26.60
C TRP A 449 6.96 15.31 -25.69
N VAL A 450 6.58 16.03 -24.63
CA VAL A 450 7.47 16.46 -23.55
C VAL A 450 6.72 16.34 -22.23
N GLU A 451 7.33 15.63 -21.27
CA GLU A 451 6.74 15.45 -19.96
C GLU A 451 7.78 15.57 -18.85
N ILE A 452 7.38 16.22 -17.76
CA ILE A 452 8.13 16.29 -16.51
C ILE A 452 7.45 15.32 -15.53
N PRO A 453 8.20 14.51 -14.77
CA PRO A 453 7.61 13.46 -13.95
C PRO A 453 6.68 14.04 -12.90
N SER A 454 5.54 13.36 -12.71
CA SER A 454 4.56 13.73 -11.68
C SER A 454 4.98 13.25 -10.30
N ALA A 455 5.62 12.08 -10.23
CA ALA A 455 6.24 11.52 -9.04
C ALA A 455 7.65 10.98 -9.37
N ARG A 456 8.54 10.99 -8.37
CA ARG A 456 9.93 10.59 -8.52
C ARG A 456 10.47 9.89 -7.28
N GLY A 457 11.29 8.88 -7.48
CA GLY A 457 11.90 8.09 -6.41
C GLY A 457 13.39 7.97 -6.64
N HIS A 458 14.20 8.62 -5.80
CA HIS A 458 15.65 8.63 -5.92
C HIS A 458 16.29 7.88 -4.76
N LEU A 459 16.95 6.76 -5.04
CA LEU A 459 17.67 5.95 -4.08
C LEU A 459 19.13 6.42 -3.98
N ALA A 460 19.47 6.95 -2.80
CA ALA A 460 20.86 7.24 -2.46
C ALA A 460 21.66 5.97 -2.19
N ILE A 461 22.92 5.97 -2.63
CA ILE A 461 23.90 4.92 -2.33
C ILE A 461 24.44 5.08 -0.91
N LYS A 462 24.68 3.97 -0.21
CA LYS A 462 25.37 3.91 1.08
C LYS A 462 26.61 3.02 0.93
N ARG A 463 27.76 3.50 1.38
CA ARG A 463 29.04 2.78 1.33
C ARG A 463 29.77 2.90 2.67
N PRO A 464 30.64 1.93 3.01
CA PRO A 464 31.59 2.10 4.10
C PRO A 464 32.47 3.35 3.87
N PRO A 465 32.99 4.00 4.93
CA PRO A 465 33.98 5.05 4.80
C PRO A 465 35.18 4.55 3.98
N LEU A 466 35.58 5.34 2.99
CA LEU A 466 36.75 5.06 2.16
C LEU A 466 38.03 5.49 2.90
N PRO A 467 39.20 4.90 2.59
CA PRO A 467 40.49 5.37 3.09
C PRO A 467 40.71 6.87 2.79
N GLN A 468 41.41 7.59 3.68
CA GLN A 468 41.60 9.06 3.61
C GLN A 468 42.12 9.57 2.25
N ASP A 469 42.96 8.78 1.58
CA ASP A 469 43.58 9.15 0.30
C ASP A 469 42.68 8.91 -0.92
N HIS A 470 41.48 8.34 -0.70
CA HIS A 470 40.56 7.87 -1.75
C HIS A 470 39.13 8.37 -1.48
N VAL A 471 38.94 9.60 -0.97
CA VAL A 471 37.60 10.19 -0.84
C VAL A 471 37.26 10.90 -2.15
N PRO A 472 36.47 10.31 -3.04
CA PRO A 472 35.97 11.01 -4.22
C PRO A 472 34.96 12.06 -3.75
N ALA A 473 34.83 13.15 -4.51
CA ALA A 473 33.79 14.12 -4.24
C ALA A 473 32.43 13.42 -4.34
N ARG A 474 31.67 13.40 -3.23
CA ARG A 474 30.30 12.86 -3.22
C ARG A 474 29.51 13.62 -4.28
N ILE A 475 29.09 12.93 -5.34
CA ILE A 475 28.23 13.54 -6.36
C ILE A 475 26.89 13.82 -5.67
N LEU A 476 26.57 15.10 -5.52
CA LEU A 476 25.31 15.57 -4.99
C LEU A 476 24.44 15.93 -6.18
N ASP A 477 23.25 15.35 -6.27
CA ASP A 477 22.34 15.61 -7.36
C ASP A 477 21.09 16.30 -6.83
N CYS A 478 20.60 17.28 -7.58
CA CYS A 478 19.31 17.89 -7.31
C CYS A 478 18.20 16.84 -7.30
N ASP A 479 17.42 16.80 -6.22
CA ASP A 479 16.31 15.87 -6.10
C ASP A 479 15.16 16.18 -7.08
N ASN A 480 15.06 17.41 -7.58
CA ASN A 480 14.08 17.73 -8.62
C ASN A 480 14.60 17.34 -10.02
N CYS A 481 15.67 17.97 -10.49
CA CYS A 481 16.10 17.89 -11.89
C CYS A 481 17.32 16.99 -12.15
N ARG A 482 17.89 16.37 -11.11
CA ARG A 482 19.09 15.51 -11.17
C ARG A 482 20.38 16.19 -11.66
N ARG A 483 20.40 17.52 -11.80
CA ARG A 483 21.65 18.28 -12.05
C ARG A 483 22.60 18.12 -10.86
N VAL A 484 23.89 17.95 -11.16
CA VAL A 484 24.94 17.95 -10.14
C VAL A 484 24.97 19.30 -9.41
N ILE A 485 25.11 19.24 -8.10
CA ILE A 485 25.23 20.37 -7.17
C ILE A 485 26.62 20.32 -6.56
N THR A 486 27.31 21.45 -6.56
CA THR A 486 28.64 21.58 -5.98
C THR A 486 28.59 21.64 -4.45
N SER A 487 29.64 21.21 -3.77
CA SER A 487 29.72 21.30 -2.31
C SER A 487 29.61 22.74 -1.77
N ASN A 488 30.05 23.73 -2.56
CA ASN A 488 29.92 25.15 -2.20
C ASN A 488 28.46 25.62 -2.24
N GLU A 489 27.70 25.21 -3.26
CA GLU A 489 26.26 25.50 -3.35
C GLU A 489 25.49 24.90 -2.17
N GLN A 490 25.77 23.63 -1.83
CA GLN A 490 25.16 22.98 -0.67
C GLN A 490 25.47 23.73 0.64
N ARG A 491 26.74 24.10 0.88
CA ARG A 491 27.13 24.83 2.09
C ARG A 491 26.40 26.16 2.18
N ARG A 492 26.36 26.94 1.09
CA ARG A 492 25.62 28.22 1.05
C ARG A 492 24.15 28.02 1.42
N GLN A 493 23.50 27.01 0.87
CA GLN A 493 22.09 26.71 1.15
C GLN A 493 21.87 26.30 2.63
N SER A 494 22.75 25.48 3.18
CA SER A 494 22.69 25.05 4.59
C SER A 494 22.94 26.23 5.55
N ASP A 495 23.89 27.11 5.23
CA ASP A 495 24.17 28.33 6.00
C ASP A 495 22.98 29.29 6.00
N GLN A 496 22.36 29.52 4.83
CA GLN A 496 21.16 30.35 4.71
C GLN A 496 19.99 29.78 5.53
N LEU A 497 19.76 28.46 5.47
CA LEU A 497 18.72 27.81 6.25
C LEU A 497 19.01 27.91 7.76
N SER A 498 20.27 27.75 8.15
CA SER A 498 20.72 27.89 9.55
C SER A 498 20.51 29.31 10.06
N GLN A 499 20.77 30.33 9.24
CA GLN A 499 20.49 31.73 9.57
C GLN A 499 18.99 31.99 9.74
N ALA A 500 18.14 31.48 8.83
CA ALA A 500 16.70 31.57 8.94
C ALA A 500 16.18 30.92 10.24
N ARG A 501 16.65 29.72 10.58
CA ARG A 501 16.32 29.03 11.84
C ARG A 501 16.74 29.79 13.09
N ARG A 502 17.87 30.50 13.05
CA ARG A 502 18.31 31.36 14.17
C ARG A 502 17.42 32.59 14.34
N ALA A 503 16.90 33.14 13.25
CA ALA A 503 15.96 34.25 13.29
C ALA A 503 14.56 33.80 13.77
N ASN A 504 14.10 32.64 13.30
CA ASN A 504 12.85 32.04 13.73
C ASN A 504 12.97 30.50 13.75
N PRO A 505 12.95 29.84 14.93
CA PRO A 505 13.06 28.39 15.03
C PRO A 505 11.97 27.59 14.29
N LYS A 506 10.85 28.23 13.93
CA LYS A 506 9.78 27.61 13.14
C LYS A 506 10.07 27.55 11.64
N ASP A 507 11.06 28.30 11.15
CA ASP A 507 11.42 28.33 9.73
C ASP A 507 12.18 27.06 9.35
N LYS A 508 11.48 26.15 8.67
CA LYS A 508 12.04 24.86 8.21
C LYS A 508 12.51 24.90 6.76
N THR A 509 12.34 26.03 6.07
CA THR A 509 12.57 26.16 4.63
C THR A 509 13.06 27.55 4.24
N THR A 510 13.90 27.63 3.22
CA THR A 510 14.19 28.85 2.46
C THR A 510 13.65 28.69 1.02
N ARG A 511 13.82 29.72 0.18
CA ARG A 511 13.49 29.65 -1.25
C ARG A 511 14.14 28.43 -1.90
N GLU A 512 15.45 28.24 -1.69
CA GLU A 512 16.27 27.22 -2.37
C GLU A 512 16.47 25.91 -1.58
N ALA A 513 16.13 25.87 -0.28
CA ALA A 513 16.42 24.71 0.57
C ALA A 513 15.28 24.39 1.56
N CYS A 514 15.29 23.18 2.09
CA CYS A 514 14.44 22.75 3.20
C CYS A 514 15.26 21.97 4.24
N GLY A 515 14.64 21.64 5.37
CA GLY A 515 15.31 20.91 6.44
C GLY A 515 15.89 19.54 6.07
N CYS A 516 15.50 18.97 4.93
CA CYS A 516 16.08 17.73 4.40
C CYS A 516 17.51 17.90 3.88
N ILE A 517 18.04 19.12 3.77
CA ILE A 517 19.46 19.31 3.42
C ILE A 517 20.41 18.71 4.46
N ASP A 518 19.93 18.57 5.70
CA ASP A 518 20.66 18.03 6.85
C ASP A 518 20.36 16.54 7.11
N SER A 519 19.48 15.89 6.32
CA SER A 519 19.13 14.48 6.51
C SER A 519 20.20 13.53 5.94
N ASP A 520 20.13 12.24 6.28
CA ASP A 520 20.88 11.18 5.59
C ASP A 520 19.91 10.21 4.88
N PRO A 521 19.93 10.10 3.54
CA PRO A 521 20.67 10.94 2.62
C PRO A 521 20.13 12.39 2.58
N PRO A 522 20.98 13.38 2.24
CA PRO A 522 20.53 14.76 2.12
C PRO A 522 19.69 14.93 0.85
N ILE A 523 18.55 15.61 0.98
CA ILE A 523 17.72 16.03 -0.16
C ILE A 523 18.05 17.50 -0.45
N ILE A 524 18.62 17.75 -1.62
CA ILE A 524 19.17 19.05 -2.02
C ILE A 524 18.55 19.46 -3.34
N PHE A 525 18.33 20.76 -3.52
CA PHE A 525 17.72 21.32 -4.72
C PHE A 525 18.65 22.31 -5.40
N CYS A 526 18.55 22.37 -6.73
CA CYS A 526 19.29 23.34 -7.52
C CYS A 526 18.88 24.79 -7.15
N PRO A 527 19.81 25.75 -7.12
CA PRO A 527 19.47 27.18 -7.03
C PRO A 527 18.71 27.65 -8.29
N ALA A 528 18.16 28.88 -8.24
CA ALA A 528 17.44 29.47 -9.38
C ALA A 528 18.30 29.51 -10.67
N ARG A 529 17.64 29.40 -11.83
CA ARG A 529 18.30 29.28 -13.16
C ARG A 529 18.57 30.63 -13.87
N GLY A 530 17.99 31.74 -13.41
CA GLY A 530 18.01 33.02 -14.11
C GLY A 530 17.78 34.25 -13.23
N GLU A 531 17.13 35.29 -13.78
CA GLU A 531 16.84 36.58 -13.14
C GLU A 531 15.86 36.45 -11.95
N ASP A 532 15.67 37.57 -11.23
CA ASP A 532 14.73 37.67 -10.10
C ASP A 532 13.29 37.32 -10.53
N GLY A 533 12.88 36.07 -10.30
CA GLY A 533 11.51 35.61 -10.55
C GLY A 533 11.37 34.12 -10.88
N ASP A 534 12.45 33.45 -11.28
CA ASP A 534 12.38 32.02 -11.66
C ASP A 534 12.04 31.09 -10.50
N GLU A 535 11.12 30.14 -10.73
CA GLU A 535 10.80 29.08 -9.76
C GLU A 535 12.02 28.17 -9.54
N THR A 536 12.43 28.02 -8.29
CA THR A 536 13.53 27.12 -7.92
C THR A 536 13.10 25.66 -7.92
N CYS A 537 14.08 24.76 -8.00
CA CYS A 537 13.85 23.32 -7.86
C CYS A 537 13.12 22.96 -6.54
N ALA A 538 13.41 23.69 -5.46
CA ALA A 538 12.80 23.45 -4.14
C ALA A 538 11.34 23.95 -4.08
N GLU A 539 11.02 25.10 -4.68
CA GLU A 539 9.65 25.59 -4.79
C GLU A 539 8.80 24.65 -5.63
N ASN A 540 9.32 24.19 -6.77
CA ASN A 540 8.66 23.20 -7.61
C ASN A 540 8.36 21.92 -6.83
N ALA A 541 9.35 21.43 -6.06
CA ALA A 541 9.20 20.21 -5.27
C ALA A 541 8.12 20.35 -4.20
N ARG A 542 8.15 21.43 -3.41
CA ARG A 542 7.14 21.72 -2.37
C ARG A 542 5.74 21.97 -2.92
N ARG A 543 5.63 22.31 -4.21
CA ARG A 543 4.33 22.47 -4.89
C ARG A 543 3.77 21.14 -5.41
N ARG A 544 4.62 20.17 -5.75
CA ARG A 544 4.23 18.97 -6.50
C ARG A 544 4.29 17.66 -5.73
N TYR A 545 5.29 17.45 -4.87
CA TYR A 545 5.50 16.13 -4.26
C TYR A 545 6.14 16.16 -2.85
N HIS A 546 6.90 17.20 -2.50
CA HIS A 546 7.66 17.27 -1.24
C HIS A 546 6.90 17.99 -0.11
N PHE A 547 5.83 17.37 0.42
CA PHE A 547 4.91 17.99 1.38
C PHE A 547 5.16 17.55 2.82
N ARG A 548 4.43 16.55 3.34
CA ARG A 548 4.62 16.01 4.70
C ARG A 548 5.88 15.16 4.80
N ALA A 549 6.38 14.65 3.68
CA ALA A 549 7.67 13.96 3.63
C ALA A 549 8.85 14.90 3.98
N CYS A 550 8.68 16.21 3.81
CA CYS A 550 9.70 17.20 4.11
C CYS A 550 10.04 17.22 5.61
N GLY A 551 11.33 17.04 5.92
CA GLY A 551 11.89 17.13 7.27
C GLY A 551 11.71 15.87 8.11
N LYS A 552 11.21 14.77 7.54
CA LYS A 552 11.14 13.46 8.18
C LYS A 552 12.36 12.62 7.85
N ASP A 553 12.66 11.65 8.74
CA ASP A 553 13.73 10.69 8.52
C ASP A 553 13.27 9.57 7.57
N TRP A 554 13.93 9.49 6.40
CA TRP A 554 13.70 8.47 5.39
C TRP A 554 14.92 7.57 5.19
N GLU A 555 15.93 7.62 6.07
CA GLU A 555 17.12 6.77 5.97
C GLU A 555 16.72 5.29 5.97
N TRP A 556 15.79 4.92 6.85
CA TRP A 556 15.27 3.56 6.99
C TRP A 556 14.63 3.05 5.68
N LEU A 557 13.95 3.94 4.93
CA LEU A 557 13.31 3.59 3.68
C LEU A 557 14.39 3.30 2.64
N HIS A 558 15.40 4.16 2.51
CA HIS A 558 16.55 3.89 1.64
C HIS A 558 17.29 2.61 2.02
N ASP A 559 17.51 2.38 3.32
CA ASP A 559 18.12 1.16 3.86
C ASP A 559 17.28 -0.10 3.57
N ALA A 560 15.98 0.04 3.32
CA ALA A 560 15.12 -1.07 2.89
C ALA A 560 15.36 -1.53 1.44
N MET A 561 16.17 -0.80 0.66
CA MET A 561 16.40 -1.08 -0.77
C MET A 561 17.88 -1.21 -1.15
N ARG A 562 18.81 -0.69 -0.32
CA ARG A 562 20.24 -0.59 -0.65
C ARG A 562 21.11 -1.60 0.12
N PRO A 563 22.40 -1.77 -0.24
CA PRO A 563 23.35 -2.52 0.56
C PRO A 563 23.43 -2.04 2.01
N VAL A 564 23.54 -2.99 2.95
CA VAL A 564 23.65 -2.69 4.39
C VAL A 564 25.11 -2.60 4.79
N VAL A 565 25.51 -1.40 5.23
CA VAL A 565 26.80 -1.15 5.87
C VAL A 565 26.73 -1.61 7.32
N TYR A 566 27.41 -2.70 7.64
CA TYR A 566 27.52 -3.20 9.01
C TYR A 566 28.72 -2.57 9.71
N ARG A 567 28.58 -2.22 11.00
CA ARG A 567 29.66 -1.65 11.83
C ARG A 567 29.94 -2.57 13.02
N PHE A 568 31.21 -2.93 13.22
CA PHE A 568 31.65 -3.75 14.35
C PHE A 568 32.63 -2.99 15.24
N LYS A 569 32.35 -2.95 16.55
CA LYS A 569 33.17 -2.30 17.60
C LYS A 569 33.65 -0.89 17.20
N ASP A 570 32.80 -0.16 16.49
CA ASP A 570 33.01 1.19 15.96
C ASP A 570 34.22 1.44 15.04
N LYS A 571 35.04 0.42 14.76
CA LYS A 571 36.33 0.56 14.05
C LYS A 571 36.35 -0.06 12.65
N GLN A 572 35.48 -1.02 12.37
CA GLN A 572 35.45 -1.70 11.07
C GLN A 572 34.04 -1.69 10.48
N THR A 573 33.94 -1.31 9.21
CA THR A 573 32.69 -1.24 8.45
C THR A 573 32.82 -1.99 7.13
N TRP A 574 31.78 -2.71 6.72
CA TRP A 574 31.76 -3.44 5.45
C TRP A 574 30.32 -3.61 4.93
N LEU A 575 30.17 -3.95 3.65
CA LEU A 575 28.89 -4.35 3.09
C LEU A 575 28.58 -5.80 3.48
N SER A 576 27.50 -6.00 4.22
CA SER A 576 27.13 -7.32 4.76
C SER A 576 26.20 -8.09 3.83
N HIS A 577 25.13 -7.43 3.38
CA HIS A 577 24.10 -7.96 2.51
C HIS A 577 23.38 -6.81 1.81
N SER A 578 22.32 -7.11 1.06
CA SER A 578 21.46 -6.11 0.45
C SER A 578 20.00 -6.40 0.66
N ASN A 579 19.27 -5.31 0.87
CA ASN A 579 17.83 -5.31 1.00
C ASN A 579 17.12 -5.12 -0.35
N GLU A 580 17.85 -4.93 -1.46
CA GLU A 580 17.25 -4.82 -2.80
C GLU A 580 16.36 -6.02 -3.15
N MET A 581 16.72 -7.21 -2.66
CA MET A 581 15.96 -8.44 -2.90
C MET A 581 14.58 -8.50 -2.23
N HIS A 582 14.29 -7.54 -1.35
CA HIS A 582 12.97 -7.40 -0.74
C HIS A 582 11.97 -6.76 -1.71
N GLY A 583 12.37 -6.35 -2.92
CA GLY A 583 11.43 -5.86 -3.93
C GLY A 583 10.85 -4.47 -3.64
N THR A 584 11.43 -3.75 -2.67
CA THR A 584 10.89 -2.50 -2.10
C THR A 584 11.10 -1.28 -2.98
N VAL A 585 11.69 -1.39 -4.18
CA VAL A 585 12.12 -0.26 -5.01
C VAL A 585 10.98 0.72 -5.33
N LEU A 586 9.77 0.21 -5.60
CA LEU A 586 8.58 1.03 -5.88
C LEU A 586 8.13 1.87 -4.68
N SER A 587 8.60 1.54 -3.47
CA SER A 587 8.22 2.23 -2.24
C SER A 587 8.64 3.70 -2.24
N LEU A 588 9.67 4.07 -3.01
CA LEU A 588 10.05 5.48 -3.19
C LEU A 588 8.96 6.28 -3.91
N LEU A 589 8.38 5.73 -4.98
CA LEU A 589 7.24 6.34 -5.66
C LEU A 589 5.97 6.26 -4.82
N LEU A 590 5.75 5.14 -4.12
CA LEU A 590 4.62 4.99 -3.21
C LEU A 590 4.61 6.09 -2.15
N ARG A 591 5.77 6.42 -1.56
CA ARG A 591 5.90 7.52 -0.58
C ARG A 591 5.43 8.85 -1.15
N GLU A 592 5.81 9.19 -2.38
CA GLU A 592 5.32 10.42 -3.04
C GLU A 592 3.83 10.39 -3.29
N VAL A 593 3.30 9.28 -3.83
CA VAL A 593 1.87 9.09 -4.09
C VAL A 593 1.06 9.28 -2.81
N LEU A 594 1.50 8.68 -1.70
CA LEU A 594 0.81 8.80 -0.43
C LEU A 594 0.88 10.23 0.12
N ASP A 595 2.02 10.91 0.01
CA ASP A 595 2.16 12.31 0.45
C ASP A 595 1.28 13.27 -0.37
N ILE A 596 1.26 13.11 -1.71
CA ILE A 596 0.35 13.85 -2.61
C ILE A 596 -1.12 13.61 -2.24
N THR A 597 -1.48 12.35 -1.94
CA THR A 597 -2.84 11.98 -1.51
C THR A 597 -3.23 12.73 -0.25
N LEU A 598 -2.37 12.70 0.78
CA LEU A 598 -2.64 13.37 2.05
C LEU A 598 -2.78 14.90 1.90
N LEU A 599 -2.02 15.51 0.99
CA LEU A 599 -2.20 16.93 0.68
C LEU A 599 -3.57 17.19 0.05
N ARG A 600 -3.94 16.45 -0.99
CA ARG A 600 -5.20 16.66 -1.72
C ARG A 600 -6.43 16.30 -0.91
N ARG A 601 -6.29 15.44 0.12
CA ARG A 601 -7.35 15.16 1.09
C ARG A 601 -7.74 16.35 1.96
N LYS A 602 -6.91 17.39 2.04
CA LYS A 602 -7.33 18.68 2.66
C LYS A 602 -8.52 19.32 1.94
N THR A 603 -8.68 19.07 0.64
CA THR A 603 -9.79 19.57 -0.17
C THR A 603 -10.80 18.48 -0.54
N ASN A 604 -10.36 17.22 -0.65
CA ASN A 604 -11.21 16.07 -0.96
C ASN A 604 -10.97 14.93 0.05
N PRO A 605 -11.59 14.96 1.24
CA PRO A 605 -11.27 14.05 2.35
C PRO A 605 -11.46 12.55 2.04
N THR A 606 -12.28 12.20 1.05
CA THR A 606 -12.54 10.79 0.68
C THR A 606 -11.62 10.28 -0.43
N LEU A 607 -10.70 11.10 -0.93
CA LEU A 607 -9.78 10.72 -2.02
C LEU A 607 -8.88 9.53 -1.64
N HIS A 608 -8.99 8.44 -2.38
CA HIS A 608 -8.08 7.30 -2.26
C HIS A 608 -6.82 7.48 -3.11
N ALA A 609 -5.71 6.87 -2.68
CA ALA A 609 -4.42 7.02 -3.35
C ALA A 609 -4.42 6.49 -4.79
N HIS A 610 -5.09 5.37 -5.07
CA HIS A 610 -5.18 4.80 -6.42
C HIS A 610 -6.09 5.61 -7.37
N GLU A 611 -6.83 6.58 -6.84
CA GLU A 611 -7.75 7.47 -7.55
C GLU A 611 -7.17 8.89 -7.75
N LEU A 612 -5.88 9.11 -7.41
CA LEU A 612 -5.14 10.32 -7.82
C LEU A 612 -5.13 10.47 -9.34
N ASP A 613 -5.14 11.70 -9.87
CA ASP A 613 -5.13 11.94 -11.32
C ASP A 613 -3.99 11.21 -12.04
N GLU A 614 -2.81 11.21 -11.43
CA GLU A 614 -1.59 10.58 -11.93
C GLU A 614 -1.71 9.05 -12.03
N LEU A 615 -2.57 8.43 -11.21
CA LEU A 615 -2.75 6.98 -11.14
C LEU A 615 -4.07 6.53 -11.78
N PHE A 616 -5.11 7.36 -11.71
CA PHE A 616 -6.41 7.13 -12.33
C PHE A 616 -6.28 7.02 -13.85
N ALA A 617 -5.38 7.82 -14.44
CA ALA A 617 -5.07 7.78 -15.86
C ALA A 617 -4.41 6.46 -16.32
N LEU A 618 -3.80 5.70 -15.40
CA LEU A 618 -3.07 4.47 -15.69
C LEU A 618 -4.01 3.26 -15.77
N GLU A 619 -3.54 2.18 -16.40
CA GLU A 619 -4.24 0.89 -16.48
C GLU A 619 -4.74 0.35 -15.13
N GLY A 620 -5.76 -0.51 -15.16
CA GLY A 620 -6.40 -1.11 -13.99
C GLY A 620 -6.76 -2.59 -14.17
N CYS A 621 -7.61 -3.12 -13.29
CA CYS A 621 -7.89 -4.56 -13.15
C CYS A 621 -8.30 -5.22 -14.46
N ALA A 622 -9.18 -4.55 -15.23
CA ALA A 622 -9.67 -5.07 -16.49
C ALA A 622 -8.55 -5.24 -17.53
N ASP A 623 -7.53 -4.39 -17.48
CA ASP A 623 -6.35 -4.47 -18.34
C ASP A 623 -5.41 -5.63 -17.91
N TRP A 624 -5.62 -6.18 -16.70
CA TRP A 624 -4.69 -7.09 -16.01
C TRP A 624 -5.26 -8.49 -15.74
N ALA A 625 -6.38 -8.86 -16.37
CA ALA A 625 -7.16 -10.08 -16.08
C ALA A 625 -6.39 -11.43 -16.22
N ASN A 626 -5.13 -11.43 -16.64
CA ASN A 626 -4.26 -12.61 -16.69
C ASN A 626 -2.83 -12.33 -16.17
N GLN A 627 -2.67 -11.28 -15.37
CA GLN A 627 -1.37 -10.85 -14.87
C GLN A 627 -1.11 -11.37 -13.46
N SER A 628 0.16 -11.63 -13.17
CA SER A 628 0.65 -11.93 -11.83
C SER A 628 1.63 -10.85 -11.42
N PHE A 629 1.43 -10.31 -10.22
CA PHE A 629 2.24 -9.25 -9.66
C PHE A 629 3.21 -9.81 -8.61
N PRO A 630 4.49 -9.40 -8.62
CA PRO A 630 5.45 -9.81 -7.61
C PRO A 630 4.98 -9.37 -6.22
N PHE A 631 5.06 -10.29 -5.28
CA PHE A 631 4.73 -10.04 -3.88
C PHE A 631 5.92 -10.39 -2.97
N THR A 632 6.27 -9.47 -2.08
CA THR A 632 7.07 -9.79 -0.89
C THR A 632 6.40 -9.18 0.33
N PHE A 633 6.59 -9.81 1.48
CA PHE A 633 6.08 -9.28 2.74
C PHE A 633 6.59 -7.85 2.99
N ALA A 634 7.87 -7.60 2.69
CA ALA A 634 8.49 -6.30 2.88
C ALA A 634 7.90 -5.23 1.96
N ALA A 635 7.82 -5.47 0.64
CA ALA A 635 7.40 -4.46 -0.34
C ALA A 635 5.89 -4.21 -0.34
N ASN A 636 5.09 -5.23 -0.07
CA ASN A 636 3.64 -5.14 -0.18
C ASN A 636 2.95 -4.83 1.14
N ILE A 637 3.59 -5.12 2.29
CA ILE A 637 2.96 -5.02 3.61
C ILE A 637 3.76 -4.13 4.57
N GLN A 638 4.97 -4.54 4.96
CA GLN A 638 5.72 -3.85 6.02
C GLN A 638 6.09 -2.41 5.63
N VAL A 639 6.80 -2.23 4.52
CA VAL A 639 7.32 -0.92 4.10
C VAL A 639 6.20 0.07 3.77
N PRO A 640 5.12 -0.30 3.05
CA PRO A 640 3.98 0.59 2.84
C PRO A 640 3.32 1.07 4.13
N ILE A 641 3.12 0.18 5.11
CA ILE A 641 2.56 0.55 6.42
C ILE A 641 3.51 1.50 7.16
N ASP A 642 4.81 1.21 7.15
CA ASP A 642 5.82 2.06 7.78
C ASP A 642 5.89 3.45 7.12
N ILE A 643 5.71 3.56 5.79
CA ILE A 643 5.60 4.84 5.08
C ILE A 643 4.39 5.62 5.57
N LEU A 644 3.21 4.99 5.62
CA LEU A 644 1.97 5.64 6.05
C LEU A 644 2.09 6.18 7.48
N MET A 645 2.60 5.36 8.40
CA MET A 645 2.81 5.77 9.79
C MET A 645 3.85 6.89 9.89
N THR A 646 4.94 6.84 9.12
CA THR A 646 5.92 7.94 9.05
C THR A 646 5.28 9.22 8.52
N LEU A 647 4.32 9.16 7.58
CA LEU A 647 3.54 10.31 7.11
C LEU A 647 2.46 10.79 8.11
N GLY A 648 2.35 10.13 9.27
CA GLY A 648 1.40 10.43 10.34
C GLY A 648 -0.01 9.91 10.09
N VAL A 649 -0.15 8.85 9.29
CA VAL A 649 -1.43 8.16 9.09
C VAL A 649 -1.63 7.12 10.17
N ASP A 650 -2.77 7.20 10.86
CA ASP A 650 -3.25 6.12 11.69
C ASP A 650 -3.84 5.00 10.82
N ILE A 651 -2.98 4.02 10.51
CA ILE A 651 -3.30 2.85 9.66
C ILE A 651 -4.40 1.93 10.23
N PHE A 652 -4.80 2.10 11.49
CA PHE A 652 -5.87 1.34 12.12
C PHE A 652 -7.22 2.05 11.97
N ARG A 653 -7.22 3.38 11.95
CA ARG A 653 -8.47 4.16 11.85
C ARG A 653 -8.81 4.55 10.42
N ASP A 654 -7.81 4.85 9.59
CA ASP A 654 -8.03 5.36 8.23
C ASP A 654 -8.00 4.26 7.17
N LEU A 655 -9.17 3.64 6.95
CA LEU A 655 -9.35 2.58 5.94
C LEU A 655 -9.31 3.09 4.49
N SER A 656 -9.12 4.39 4.24
CA SER A 656 -8.82 4.86 2.87
C SER A 656 -7.42 4.45 2.40
N PHE A 657 -6.54 4.04 3.34
CA PHE A 657 -5.22 3.46 3.09
C PHE A 657 -5.17 1.98 3.48
N ASP A 658 -6.29 1.28 3.31
CA ASP A 658 -6.36 -0.17 3.53
C ASP A 658 -5.44 -0.94 2.56
N THR A 659 -5.14 -2.19 2.88
CA THR A 659 -4.20 -3.05 2.14
C THR A 659 -4.55 -3.12 0.65
N TRP A 660 -5.83 -3.20 0.30
CA TRP A 660 -6.26 -3.28 -1.09
C TRP A 660 -5.94 -2.00 -1.88
N VAL A 661 -6.03 -0.82 -1.24
CA VAL A 661 -5.64 0.45 -1.86
C VAL A 661 -4.14 0.46 -2.13
N ILE A 662 -3.34 0.01 -1.16
CA ILE A 662 -1.89 -0.10 -1.29
C ILE A 662 -1.52 -1.06 -2.43
N GLN A 663 -2.09 -2.27 -2.46
CA GLN A 663 -1.81 -3.24 -3.52
C GLN A 663 -2.18 -2.66 -4.89
N ARG A 664 -3.31 -1.97 -5.00
CA ARG A 664 -3.74 -1.36 -6.26
C ARG A 664 -2.77 -0.27 -6.75
N VAL A 665 -2.29 0.58 -5.84
CA VAL A 665 -1.25 1.57 -6.17
C VAL A 665 0.03 0.87 -6.64
N LEU A 666 0.49 -0.15 -5.92
CA LEU A 666 1.70 -0.90 -6.28
C LEU A 666 1.58 -1.60 -7.64
N GLN A 667 0.44 -2.20 -7.95
CA GLN A 667 0.16 -2.80 -9.27
C GLN A 667 0.25 -1.74 -10.38
N LYS A 668 -0.41 -0.58 -10.20
CA LYS A 668 -0.32 0.55 -11.14
C LYS A 668 1.13 1.03 -11.33
N LEU A 669 1.88 1.19 -10.23
CA LEU A 669 3.27 1.65 -10.27
C LEU A 669 4.20 0.63 -10.92
N LEU A 670 3.99 -0.68 -10.71
CA LEU A 670 4.85 -1.71 -11.30
C LEU A 670 4.84 -1.65 -12.83
N VAL A 671 3.65 -1.47 -13.42
CA VAL A 671 3.47 -1.44 -14.88
C VAL A 671 3.97 -0.12 -15.47
N ASN A 672 3.83 1.00 -14.74
CA ASN A 672 3.99 2.35 -15.32
C ASN A 672 5.24 3.11 -14.85
N ALA A 673 5.98 2.63 -13.85
CA ALA A 673 7.20 3.29 -13.38
C ALA A 673 8.34 3.08 -14.36
N VAL A 674 8.97 4.17 -14.82
CA VAL A 674 10.09 4.11 -15.77
C VAL A 674 11.44 4.15 -15.02
N PRO A 675 12.29 3.11 -15.12
CA PRO A 675 13.62 3.11 -14.50
C PRO A 675 14.56 4.10 -15.17
N TRP A 676 15.25 4.92 -14.37
CA TRP A 676 16.10 6.05 -14.79
C TRP A 676 17.61 5.77 -14.78
N ASP A 677 18.02 4.55 -14.43
CA ASP A 677 19.44 4.16 -14.47
C ASP A 677 19.96 4.04 -15.92
N GLN A 678 20.95 4.89 -16.26
CA GLN A 678 21.59 4.90 -17.57
C GLN A 678 22.13 3.51 -17.95
N GLY A 679 22.71 2.77 -16.99
CA GLY A 679 23.22 1.41 -17.20
C GLY A 679 22.18 0.38 -17.62
N LEU A 680 20.89 0.58 -17.29
CA LEU A 680 19.80 -0.28 -17.77
C LEU A 680 19.43 0.02 -19.23
N ARG A 681 19.82 1.20 -19.73
CA ARG A 681 19.44 1.74 -21.06
C ARG A 681 20.58 1.68 -22.08
N VAL A 682 21.84 1.63 -21.64
CA VAL A 682 22.98 1.44 -22.56
C VAL A 682 22.94 0.03 -23.15
N LYS A 683 23.45 -0.09 -24.38
CA LYS A 683 23.67 -1.34 -25.12
C LYS A 683 24.73 -2.21 -24.42
N ILE A 684 24.33 -2.86 -23.33
CA ILE A 684 25.15 -3.80 -22.56
C ILE A 684 24.51 -5.18 -22.68
N ASN A 685 25.32 -6.24 -22.76
CA ASN A 685 24.82 -7.63 -22.78
C ASN A 685 23.93 -7.86 -21.55
N ARG A 686 22.76 -8.50 -21.73
CA ARG A 686 21.79 -8.75 -20.65
C ARG A 686 22.40 -9.50 -19.45
N ASN A 687 23.39 -10.36 -19.68
CA ASN A 687 24.12 -11.05 -18.60
C ASN A 687 24.87 -10.09 -17.67
N ASP A 688 25.22 -8.90 -18.14
CA ASP A 688 25.89 -7.85 -17.35
C ASP A 688 24.88 -6.88 -16.74
N LYS A 689 23.70 -6.70 -17.37
CA LYS A 689 22.58 -5.88 -16.83
C LYS A 689 21.89 -6.56 -15.64
N ILE A 690 21.70 -7.88 -15.68
CA ILE A 690 20.95 -8.63 -14.65
C ILE A 690 21.93 -9.28 -13.66
N LYS A 691 22.08 -8.68 -12.48
CA LYS A 691 22.93 -9.22 -11.41
C LYS A 691 22.39 -10.58 -10.92
N LYS A 692 23.01 -11.69 -11.34
CA LYS A 692 22.62 -13.08 -10.98
C LYS A 692 22.75 -13.44 -9.49
N GLY A 693 23.17 -12.51 -8.63
CA GLY A 693 23.21 -12.65 -7.19
C GLY A 693 24.38 -11.88 -6.57
N TRP A 694 24.14 -11.16 -5.47
CA TRP A 694 25.20 -10.52 -4.70
C TRP A 694 25.77 -11.52 -3.69
N ARG A 695 26.92 -12.11 -4.03
CA ARG A 695 27.78 -12.70 -3.01
C ARG A 695 28.67 -11.58 -2.48
N PHE A 696 28.35 -11.10 -1.29
CA PHE A 696 29.19 -10.16 -0.59
C PHE A 696 30.45 -10.88 -0.07
N PRO A 697 31.65 -10.36 -0.35
CA PRO A 697 32.88 -10.95 0.14
C PRO A 697 33.05 -10.73 1.64
N ARG A 698 33.97 -11.48 2.25
CA ARG A 698 34.21 -11.41 3.70
C ARG A 698 34.71 -10.02 4.11
N PRO A 699 34.48 -9.58 5.36
CA PRO A 699 34.92 -8.25 5.83
C PRO A 699 36.41 -7.97 5.61
N SER A 700 37.27 -8.98 5.78
CA SER A 700 38.72 -8.87 5.56
C SER A 700 39.09 -8.51 4.13
N GLN A 701 38.29 -8.95 3.15
CA GLN A 701 38.54 -8.69 1.73
C GLN A 701 38.10 -7.29 1.31
N GLN A 702 37.22 -6.63 2.08
CA GLN A 702 36.67 -5.31 1.79
C GLN A 702 37.46 -4.16 2.42
N LYS A 703 38.41 -4.45 3.33
CA LYS A 703 39.11 -3.44 4.15
C LYS A 703 39.87 -2.39 3.33
N GLU A 704 40.37 -2.76 2.16
CA GLU A 704 41.20 -1.93 1.27
C GLU A 704 40.55 -1.71 -0.10
N TRP A 705 39.22 -1.77 -0.15
CA TRP A 705 38.52 -1.51 -1.40
C TRP A 705 38.55 -0.03 -1.76
N ARG A 706 38.84 0.22 -3.04
CA ARG A 706 38.59 1.50 -3.70
C ARG A 706 37.13 1.61 -4.12
N GLU A 707 36.71 2.81 -4.47
CA GLU A 707 35.33 3.13 -4.82
C GLU A 707 34.76 2.22 -5.94
N GLU A 708 35.55 1.98 -6.99
CA GLU A 708 35.13 1.23 -8.17
C GLU A 708 34.76 -0.23 -7.83
N LYS A 709 35.36 -0.78 -6.76
CA LYS A 709 34.98 -2.11 -6.26
C LYS A 709 33.62 -2.10 -5.58
N TYR A 710 33.22 -1.00 -4.96
CA TYR A 710 31.91 -0.84 -4.34
C TYR A 710 30.81 -0.58 -5.36
N GLU A 711 31.09 0.13 -6.47
CA GLU A 711 30.12 0.40 -7.54
C GLU A 711 29.44 -0.87 -8.06
N LYS A 712 30.17 -1.98 -8.13
CA LYS A 712 29.62 -3.29 -8.49
C LYS A 712 28.43 -3.72 -7.62
N TYR A 713 28.37 -3.24 -6.37
CA TYR A 713 27.35 -3.57 -5.37
C TYR A 713 26.31 -2.46 -5.19
N ASP A 714 26.36 -1.38 -5.97
CA ASP A 714 25.31 -0.37 -5.94
C ASP A 714 23.94 -0.97 -6.35
N PRO A 715 22.83 -0.40 -5.86
CA PRO A 715 21.47 -0.84 -6.25
C PRO A 715 21.29 -0.93 -7.76
N THR A 716 20.59 -1.96 -8.26
CA THR A 716 20.35 -2.10 -9.71
C THR A 716 19.39 -1.06 -10.28
N CYS A 717 18.51 -0.53 -9.43
CA CYS A 717 17.59 0.54 -9.76
C CYS A 717 17.73 1.64 -8.70
N ARG A 718 18.16 2.83 -9.12
CA ARG A 718 18.36 3.98 -8.25
C ARG A 718 17.34 5.07 -8.48
N PHE A 719 16.72 5.10 -9.65
CA PHE A 719 15.90 6.23 -10.02
C PHE A 719 14.62 5.73 -10.69
N LEU A 720 13.48 6.16 -10.17
CA LEU A 720 12.16 5.81 -10.67
C LEU A 720 11.37 7.08 -10.92
N HIS A 721 10.64 7.12 -12.04
CA HIS A 721 9.81 8.24 -12.40
C HIS A 721 8.44 7.76 -12.88
N LEU A 722 7.42 8.57 -12.63
CA LEU A 722 6.08 8.36 -13.14
C LEU A 722 5.71 9.44 -14.17
N PHE A 723 5.30 9.01 -15.36
CA PHE A 723 4.89 9.86 -16.48
C PHE A 723 3.51 9.41 -16.98
N PRO A 724 2.41 9.88 -16.36
CA PRO A 724 1.07 9.42 -16.69
C PRO A 724 0.67 9.68 -18.15
N GLY A 725 1.11 10.80 -18.74
CA GLY A 725 0.84 11.12 -20.14
C GLY A 725 1.52 10.15 -21.11
N PHE A 726 2.77 9.79 -20.79
CA PHE A 726 3.56 8.82 -21.55
C PHE A 726 2.93 7.42 -21.61
N SER A 727 2.16 7.01 -20.60
CA SER A 727 1.48 5.69 -20.60
C SER A 727 0.40 5.51 -21.66
N PHE A 728 0.02 6.57 -22.39
CA PHE A 728 -0.94 6.48 -23.50
C PHE A 728 -0.31 6.13 -24.84
N PHE A 729 1.03 6.10 -24.93
CA PHE A 729 1.71 5.61 -26.12
C PHE A 729 1.73 4.08 -26.07
N ASP A 730 1.20 3.44 -27.12
CA ASP A 730 1.24 1.99 -27.19
C ASP A 730 2.61 1.48 -27.63
N HIS A 731 2.92 0.27 -27.18
CA HIS A 731 4.15 -0.42 -27.54
C HIS A 731 4.13 -0.85 -29.02
N ALA A 732 5.28 -0.72 -29.70
CA ALA A 732 5.57 -1.31 -30.99
C ALA A 732 6.84 -2.18 -30.95
N CYS A 733 6.73 -3.46 -31.32
CA CYS A 733 7.86 -4.36 -31.47
C CYS A 733 8.66 -4.03 -32.75
N LYS A 734 10.00 -4.04 -32.65
CA LYS A 734 10.92 -3.87 -33.81
C LYS A 734 10.63 -2.58 -34.60
N ASP A 735 10.76 -2.61 -35.92
CA ASP A 735 10.58 -1.46 -36.82
C ASP A 735 9.10 -1.03 -37.02
N ASN A 736 8.16 -1.64 -36.29
CA ASN A 736 6.74 -1.29 -36.39
C ASN A 736 6.41 0.06 -35.74
N GLY A 737 7.30 0.60 -34.90
CA GLY A 737 7.16 1.93 -34.31
C GLY A 737 7.28 3.04 -35.35
N ASN A 738 6.67 4.19 -35.07
CA ASN A 738 6.82 5.43 -35.86
C ASN A 738 7.37 6.60 -35.04
N ALA A 739 7.53 6.41 -33.72
CA ALA A 739 8.18 7.34 -32.83
C ALA A 739 9.18 6.63 -31.90
N GLN A 740 10.11 7.41 -31.37
CA GLN A 740 11.06 6.99 -30.35
C GLN A 740 10.96 7.94 -29.17
N TRP A 741 11.31 7.44 -28.01
CA TRP A 741 11.37 8.22 -26.79
C TRP A 741 12.76 8.17 -26.19
N GLY A 742 13.03 9.15 -25.36
CA GLY A 742 14.27 9.31 -24.66
C GLY A 742 14.13 10.45 -23.69
N TYR A 743 15.26 10.93 -23.22
CA TYR A 743 15.26 11.97 -22.22
C TYR A 743 16.19 13.08 -22.60
N ASP A 744 15.86 14.22 -22.04
CA ASP A 744 16.53 15.45 -22.32
C ASP A 744 17.96 15.45 -21.77
N THR A 745 18.88 15.96 -22.58
CA THR A 745 20.30 16.05 -22.22
C THR A 745 20.61 17.21 -21.28
N GLU A 746 19.76 18.24 -21.22
CA GLU A 746 19.92 19.43 -20.38
C GLU A 746 19.13 19.34 -19.07
N ILE A 747 17.92 18.77 -19.12
CA ILE A 747 17.07 18.54 -17.96
C ILE A 747 16.90 17.03 -17.78
N PRO A 748 17.81 16.35 -17.06
CA PRO A 748 17.89 14.90 -17.08
C PRO A 748 16.55 14.20 -16.83
N ASN A 749 15.71 14.65 -15.88
CA ASN A 749 14.44 13.97 -15.60
C ASN A 749 13.29 14.27 -16.61
N ARG A 750 13.50 15.04 -17.68
CA ARG A 750 12.47 15.39 -18.68
C ARG A 750 12.41 14.33 -19.78
N LEU A 751 11.23 13.76 -20.00
CA LEU A 751 10.97 12.77 -21.04
C LEU A 751 10.58 13.45 -22.35
N LEU A 752 11.11 12.95 -23.46
CA LEU A 752 10.88 13.43 -24.82
C LEU A 752 10.41 12.27 -25.72
N VAL A 753 9.49 12.53 -26.63
CA VAL A 753 9.11 11.61 -27.72
C VAL A 753 9.22 12.36 -29.04
N TRP A 754 9.86 11.77 -30.05
CA TRP A 754 10.03 12.35 -31.38
C TRP A 754 9.77 11.31 -32.48
N ALA A 755 9.41 11.77 -33.67
CA ALA A 755 9.10 10.92 -34.81
C ALA A 755 10.38 10.29 -35.40
N THR A 756 10.36 8.99 -35.72
CA THR A 756 11.48 8.31 -36.41
C THR A 756 11.28 8.23 -37.93
N LYS A 757 10.03 8.41 -38.38
CA LYS A 757 9.59 8.51 -39.78
C LYS A 757 8.40 9.48 -39.85
N PRO A 758 8.05 10.03 -41.03
CA PRO A 758 6.87 10.89 -41.15
C PRO A 758 5.61 10.18 -40.68
N ILE A 759 4.79 10.87 -39.87
CA ILE A 759 3.53 10.36 -39.31
C ILE A 759 2.40 11.22 -39.88
N LYS A 760 1.36 10.59 -40.43
CA LYS A 760 0.22 11.32 -41.00
C LYS A 760 -0.78 11.73 -39.92
N ALA A 761 -1.53 12.80 -40.17
CA ALA A 761 -2.67 13.15 -39.34
C ALA A 761 -3.62 11.94 -39.14
N GLN A 762 -4.12 11.76 -37.92
CA GLN A 762 -4.94 10.62 -37.46
C GLN A 762 -4.23 9.26 -37.38
N GLU A 763 -2.94 9.17 -37.70
CA GLU A 763 -2.15 7.96 -37.49
C GLU A 763 -1.84 7.75 -36.00
N GLU A 764 -1.84 6.50 -35.55
CA GLU A 764 -1.46 6.12 -34.19
C GLU A 764 0.05 6.28 -33.98
N ILE A 765 0.43 6.97 -32.91
CA ILE A 765 1.82 7.16 -32.53
C ILE A 765 2.23 6.02 -31.60
N ARG A 766 3.15 5.17 -32.06
CA ARG A 766 3.63 4.00 -31.32
C ARG A 766 5.13 4.06 -31.08
N ILE A 767 5.53 3.62 -29.89
CA ILE A 767 6.92 3.67 -29.42
C ILE A 767 7.40 2.27 -29.03
N SER A 768 8.69 2.02 -29.15
CA SER A 768 9.28 0.84 -28.49
C SER A 768 9.67 1.18 -27.05
N TYR A 769 9.03 0.51 -26.08
CA TYR A 769 9.40 0.60 -24.67
C TYR A 769 10.72 -0.14 -24.33
N ILE A 770 11.19 -0.99 -25.24
CA ILE A 770 12.40 -1.80 -25.08
C ILE A 770 13.44 -1.40 -26.14
N SER A 771 14.72 -1.51 -25.82
CA SER A 771 15.81 -1.21 -26.76
C SER A 771 15.85 -2.24 -27.90
N ASP A 772 15.91 -1.77 -29.16
CA ASP A 772 16.01 -2.61 -30.38
C ASP A 772 17.22 -3.58 -30.41
N ARG A 773 18.17 -3.42 -29.48
CA ARG A 773 19.34 -4.31 -29.33
C ARG A 773 19.19 -5.36 -28.23
N ASP A 774 18.15 -5.31 -27.40
CA ASP A 774 17.80 -6.39 -26.46
C ASP A 774 17.08 -7.54 -27.21
N ARG A 775 17.64 -7.97 -28.36
CA ARG A 775 17.08 -8.90 -29.38
C ARG A 775 16.66 -10.30 -28.88
N ASP A 776 16.92 -10.62 -27.62
CA ASP A 776 16.43 -11.84 -26.95
C ASP A 776 15.04 -11.59 -26.32
N GLU A 777 14.15 -10.90 -27.03
CA GLU A 777 12.80 -10.54 -26.57
C GLU A 777 11.91 -11.77 -26.52
N ARG A 778 12.12 -12.58 -25.48
CA ARG A 778 11.18 -13.62 -25.09
C ARG A 778 9.90 -12.92 -24.65
N GLU A 779 8.76 -13.41 -25.13
CA GLU A 779 7.40 -12.96 -24.77
C GLU A 779 7.25 -12.62 -23.27
N SER A 780 7.80 -13.47 -22.39
CA SER A 780 7.83 -13.26 -20.94
C SER A 780 8.43 -11.93 -20.45
N VAL A 781 9.39 -11.33 -21.17
CA VAL A 781 10.03 -10.06 -20.80
C VAL A 781 9.14 -8.89 -21.16
N LEU A 782 8.61 -8.93 -22.39
CA LEU A 782 7.65 -7.95 -22.89
C LEU A 782 6.41 -7.97 -22.00
N GLN A 783 5.87 -9.14 -21.70
CA GLN A 783 4.75 -9.29 -20.80
C GLN A 783 5.03 -8.74 -19.40
N ARG A 784 6.24 -8.93 -18.86
CA ARG A 784 6.61 -8.33 -17.58
C ARG A 784 6.72 -6.80 -17.65
N VAL A 785 7.27 -6.24 -18.72
CA VAL A 785 7.50 -4.78 -18.86
C VAL A 785 6.18 -4.05 -19.15
N LEU A 786 5.35 -4.63 -20.00
CA LEU A 786 4.05 -4.08 -20.40
C LEU A 786 2.94 -4.45 -19.41
N GLY A 787 3.21 -5.37 -18.48
CA GLY A 787 2.19 -6.06 -17.68
C GLY A 787 1.40 -7.09 -18.50
N LYS A 788 1.04 -6.76 -19.75
CA LYS A 788 0.14 -7.53 -20.63
C LYS A 788 0.87 -8.14 -21.84
N PRO A 789 0.26 -9.12 -22.53
CA PRO A 789 0.72 -9.53 -23.85
C PRO A 789 0.87 -8.34 -24.80
N CYS A 790 1.85 -8.41 -25.69
CA CYS A 790 2.09 -7.36 -26.65
C CYS A 790 1.03 -7.39 -27.76
N ASN A 791 0.40 -6.25 -28.05
CA ASN A 791 -0.67 -6.12 -29.04
C ASN A 791 -0.18 -5.62 -30.42
N CYS A 792 1.12 -5.72 -30.71
CA CYS A 792 1.66 -5.22 -31.97
C CYS A 792 1.14 -6.02 -33.18
N PRO A 793 0.74 -5.37 -34.29
CA PRO A 793 0.55 -6.06 -35.56
C PRO A 793 1.93 -6.50 -36.07
N GLY A 794 2.26 -7.76 -35.83
CA GLY A 794 3.49 -8.43 -36.24
C GLY A 794 3.28 -9.94 -36.08
N PRO A 795 4.07 -10.77 -36.79
CA PRO A 795 3.88 -12.21 -36.82
C PRO A 795 4.00 -12.88 -35.45
#